data_AF-A0A409Y3R0-F1
#
_entry.id   AF-A0A409Y3R0-F1
#
_cell.length_a   1.000
_cell.length_b   1.000
_cell.length_c   1.000
_cell.angle_alpha   90.00
_cell.angle_beta   90.00
_cell.angle_gamma   90.00
#
_symmetry.space_group_name_H-M   'P 1'
#
loop_
_entity.id
_entity.type
_entity.pdbx_description
1 polymer ?
#
loop_
_entity_poly.entity_id
_entity_poly.type
_entity_poly.pdbx_seq_one_letter_code
_entity_poly.pdbx_strand_id
1 'polypeptide(L)'
;MPQLPPEILDHIFHILRLSSHISTLRRCLKVSPLFCFLAERHLYYNLTLGFSLASNNGSHPTELAPRHALDLLTDTPHIAPYVRSLHIRLPLFRTTASSWPPSWAILQFDPPVALVERASAVASECIAAVLPRLTKLEYVILRWDEEGRLNERKKPWDMLDTGFVEAFAHMLAVRGEGLKGVEVSNAHCFPLEVLSCAGGLERVRLEGWFTFGGGRVQPSGGGHLDFSNLQFKNLRSLTLGNCFSSFPDTLAWLAAPSALTSTTRVPSLSSRSQPRLVLPQLTHLSAMLWTVEHYTHLSAILSACRESLEDLILDVGASVNLLYYYDAYANDDPPLLGLPESSGSLATQLGLAPHAYPTLTSTSASPSLSLEACLVFALGTLPALRHLTLRGDIRLDESFWSKSDEDNWEEFFYWAPFAWVQKVLDGVRVHSTNADSRPAASGLGSGSYSDSASLQSALEHLTLEIDLPRPDSRTSHALSKIQWSHLTSALASFCSDRSCSSTSFEPTSSSRHVELLLSAERRTNNANHNANTTGNRRDNYLNVTRLESVINALQDDAHLREFVEQDVVRIGVVGTDGERPSTSTTKNPRRPVRGPQLPLEIIDHILLALRLSSNIPSLHTCLEVSHTFRALAERHVYYHLALSSVPTSRKNHPNPKGIRTPSAKSRTTTSRLAVGYVRDLIASRPHVAAHVRSLRICLAASFRPSKAEDLDERVGLLAGVAAVLPLLPRLKHIILHGEEEGRRVRVVRWRKQINVFKGAFLDVLAARGLGKELKSVWIHGVEGFPLGVLGCVGGLEKVRLEECCTFRGEPGDDVPVEGSRSRAESHLQVQQLRSLTLRHCTSSFQTITAWLAASSTANPALHATPSATPLPSLSLPHLTFLDATLRESADYTSVSSILAASRFALEELVLDPADTVNVEYDSTEDPEIDVHATLVVENIGKEDAEEVVYSVPFDWMRKVLDGIHSTSGGSGARAATMTASSSESLERLTIDITVPRSASAFALASLCAAVTSLGRVEILLRLEKDSDVGIVRAKRTGNGNSDRSLEAVAMALLDDACLSEFVERDVVRVVIRGGSEWEDW
;
A
#
# COMPACT_ATOMS: atom_id res chain seq x y z
N MET A 1 5.72 8.03 -35.18
CA MET A 1 4.97 6.78 -35.02
C MET A 1 3.76 6.84 -35.95
N PRO A 2 3.53 5.84 -36.83
CA PRO A 2 2.24 5.74 -37.52
C PRO A 2 1.16 5.65 -36.44
N GLN A 3 0.18 6.55 -36.51
CA GLN A 3 -0.77 6.82 -35.44
C GLN A 3 -1.57 5.56 -35.10
N LEU A 4 -1.45 5.08 -33.86
CA LEU A 4 -2.39 4.09 -33.33
C LEU A 4 -3.81 4.68 -33.43
N PRO A 5 -4.81 3.90 -33.87
CA PRO A 5 -6.20 4.34 -33.83
C PRO A 5 -6.60 4.82 -32.42
N PRO A 6 -7.38 5.92 -32.30
CA PRO A 6 -7.83 6.44 -31.02
C PRO A 6 -8.50 5.40 -30.12
N GLU A 7 -9.18 4.42 -30.70
CA GLU A 7 -9.87 3.34 -29.98
C GLU A 7 -8.88 2.42 -29.24
N ILE A 8 -7.71 2.19 -29.81
CA ILE A 8 -6.66 1.39 -29.17
C ILE A 8 -6.05 2.18 -28.01
N LEU A 9 -5.83 3.48 -28.19
CA LEU A 9 -5.33 4.36 -27.14
C LEU A 9 -6.34 4.45 -25.98
N ASP A 10 -7.62 4.58 -26.29
CA ASP A 10 -8.71 4.59 -25.29
C ASP A 10 -8.73 3.29 -24.49
N HIS A 11 -8.56 2.14 -25.15
CA HIS A 11 -8.46 0.85 -24.48
C HIS A 11 -7.21 0.73 -23.58
N ILE A 12 -6.06 1.24 -24.03
CA ILE A 12 -4.84 1.29 -23.20
C ILE A 12 -5.08 2.15 -21.95
N PHE A 13 -5.70 3.32 -22.11
CA PHE A 13 -5.99 4.21 -20.97
C PHE A 13 -7.04 3.62 -20.03
N HIS A 14 -8.01 2.86 -20.55
CA HIS A 14 -8.92 2.08 -19.74
C HIS A 14 -8.17 1.06 -18.87
N ILE A 15 -7.19 0.33 -19.44
CA ILE A 15 -6.36 -0.62 -18.67
C ILE A 15 -5.52 0.12 -17.62
N LEU A 16 -4.92 1.27 -17.96
CA LEU A 16 -4.17 2.09 -17.00
C LEU A 16 -5.05 2.57 -15.83
N ARG A 17 -6.31 2.89 -16.10
CA ARG A 17 -7.31 3.25 -15.09
C ARG A 17 -7.64 2.06 -14.19
N LEU A 18 -7.92 0.89 -14.77
CA LEU A 18 -8.23 -0.33 -14.01
C LEU A 18 -7.06 -0.81 -13.15
N SER A 19 -5.82 -0.55 -13.59
CA SER A 19 -4.59 -0.86 -12.85
C SER A 19 -4.16 0.26 -11.89
N SER A 20 -4.99 1.30 -11.70
CA SER A 20 -4.73 2.43 -10.81
C SER A 20 -3.44 3.22 -11.11
N HIS A 21 -2.93 3.17 -12.34
CA HIS A 21 -1.76 3.93 -12.80
C HIS A 21 -2.10 5.38 -13.19
N ILE A 22 -2.68 6.12 -12.25
CA ILE A 22 -3.16 7.50 -12.43
C ILE A 22 -2.03 8.47 -12.82
N SER A 23 -0.84 8.31 -12.25
CA SER A 23 0.33 9.15 -12.58
C SER A 23 0.72 9.03 -14.06
N THR A 24 0.58 7.83 -14.64
CA THR A 24 0.80 7.60 -16.08
C THR A 24 -0.26 8.31 -16.92
N LEU A 25 -1.55 8.23 -16.53
CA LEU A 25 -2.63 8.94 -17.22
C LEU A 25 -2.40 10.47 -17.21
N ARG A 26 -1.94 11.03 -16.08
CA ARG A 26 -1.57 12.46 -16.00
C ARG A 26 -0.45 12.84 -16.94
N ARG A 27 0.58 11.99 -17.06
CA ARG A 27 1.66 12.21 -18.03
C ARG A 27 1.15 12.16 -19.46
N CYS A 28 0.21 11.27 -19.76
CA CYS A 28 -0.42 11.18 -21.09
C CYS A 28 -1.13 12.49 -21.48
N LEU A 29 -1.70 13.24 -20.54
CA LEU A 29 -2.32 14.54 -20.82
C LEU A 29 -1.35 15.54 -21.49
N LYS A 30 -0.05 15.47 -21.12
CA LYS A 30 0.98 16.38 -21.62
C LYS A 30 1.53 15.98 -23.00
N VAL A 31 1.17 14.82 -23.55
CA VAL A 31 1.80 14.26 -24.77
C VAL A 31 1.27 14.92 -26.04
N SER A 32 -0.05 15.01 -26.19
CA SER A 32 -0.69 15.60 -27.37
C SER A 32 -2.16 15.94 -27.07
N PRO A 33 -2.82 16.82 -27.85
CA PRO A 33 -4.24 17.13 -27.67
C PRO A 33 -5.15 15.89 -27.74
N LEU A 34 -4.84 14.94 -28.63
CA LEU A 34 -5.58 13.68 -28.74
C LEU A 34 -5.41 12.82 -27.48
N PHE A 35 -4.17 12.70 -26.98
CA PHE A 35 -3.90 11.96 -25.73
C PHE A 35 -4.57 12.64 -24.54
N CYS A 36 -4.55 13.98 -24.48
CA CYS A 36 -5.26 14.74 -23.46
C CYS A 36 -6.74 14.40 -23.47
N PHE A 37 -7.40 14.55 -24.61
CA PHE A 37 -8.83 14.28 -24.76
C PHE A 37 -9.24 12.85 -24.38
N LEU A 38 -8.42 11.85 -24.73
CA LEU A 38 -8.71 10.45 -24.38
C LEU A 38 -8.37 10.15 -22.91
N ALA A 39 -7.19 10.53 -22.43
CA ALA A 39 -6.73 10.21 -21.08
C ALA A 39 -7.54 10.95 -20.00
N GLU A 40 -8.01 12.17 -20.27
CA GLU A 40 -8.82 12.97 -19.35
C GLU A 40 -10.10 12.24 -18.93
N ARG A 41 -10.78 11.57 -19.86
CA ARG A 41 -11.97 10.76 -19.59
C ARG A 41 -11.71 9.63 -18.60
N HIS A 42 -10.55 8.99 -18.71
CA HIS A 42 -10.15 7.88 -17.84
C HIS A 42 -9.63 8.36 -16.50
N LEU A 43 -8.95 9.51 -16.48
CA LEU A 43 -8.41 10.14 -15.28
C LEU A 43 -9.53 10.58 -14.33
N TYR A 44 -10.55 11.26 -14.86
CA TYR A 44 -11.66 11.82 -14.07
C TYR A 44 -12.88 10.91 -13.97
N TYR A 45 -12.80 9.67 -14.46
CA TYR A 45 -13.90 8.72 -14.34
C TYR A 45 -14.30 8.46 -12.87
N ASN A 46 -13.29 8.36 -11.99
CA ASN A 46 -13.44 8.25 -10.54
C ASN A 46 -12.93 9.54 -9.89
N LEU A 47 -13.84 10.36 -9.37
CA LEU A 47 -13.50 11.57 -8.63
C LEU A 47 -13.52 11.26 -7.13
N THR A 48 -12.43 11.51 -6.41
CA THR A 48 -12.38 11.36 -4.95
C THR A 48 -12.29 12.73 -4.29
N LEU A 49 -13.23 13.05 -3.41
CA LEU A 49 -13.28 14.28 -2.62
C LEU A 49 -12.90 13.95 -1.17
N GLY A 50 -11.81 14.53 -0.69
CA GLY A 50 -11.33 14.32 0.66
C GLY A 50 -11.15 15.63 1.43
N PHE A 51 -11.42 15.59 2.73
CA PHE A 51 -11.39 16.77 3.62
C PHE A 51 -10.01 16.99 4.24
N SER A 52 -8.95 16.48 3.60
CA SER A 52 -7.61 16.57 4.18
C SER A 52 -7.15 18.03 4.25
N LEU A 53 -7.09 18.56 5.47
CA LEU A 53 -6.63 19.93 5.74
C LEU A 53 -5.11 20.05 5.76
N ALA A 54 -4.37 18.95 5.89
CA ALA A 54 -2.94 18.98 6.19
C ALA A 54 -2.15 17.73 5.78
N SER A 55 -2.69 16.81 4.96
CA SER A 55 -1.92 15.61 4.59
C SER A 55 -0.89 15.92 3.50
N ASN A 56 0.29 16.38 3.92
CA ASN A 56 1.53 16.30 3.14
C ASN A 56 1.99 14.83 2.97
N ASN A 57 1.38 13.89 3.68
CA ASN A 57 1.75 12.48 3.65
C ASN A 57 0.94 11.72 2.61
N GLY A 58 1.34 11.84 1.35
CA GLY A 58 1.06 10.85 0.29
C GLY A 58 -0.42 10.52 0.06
N SER A 59 -1.30 11.53 0.08
CA SER A 59 -2.71 11.34 -0.29
C SER A 59 -2.82 10.66 -1.66
N HIS A 60 -3.88 9.86 -1.84
CA HIS A 60 -4.09 9.16 -3.10
C HIS A 60 -4.01 10.15 -4.25
N PRO A 61 -3.29 9.85 -5.34
CA PRO A 61 -3.00 10.84 -6.36
C PRO A 61 -4.27 11.48 -6.94
N THR A 62 -5.43 10.81 -6.91
CA THR A 62 -6.73 11.32 -7.40
C THR A 62 -7.60 12.06 -6.37
N GLU A 63 -7.15 12.19 -5.13
CA GLU A 63 -7.90 12.88 -4.09
C GLU A 63 -7.81 14.40 -4.31
N LEU A 64 -8.95 15.04 -4.54
CA LEU A 64 -9.06 16.48 -4.70
C LEU A 64 -9.75 17.08 -3.47
N ALA A 65 -9.23 18.21 -3.00
CA ALA A 65 -9.95 19.05 -2.05
C ALA A 65 -11.28 19.50 -2.69
N PRO A 66 -12.40 19.54 -1.94
CA PRO A 66 -13.70 19.94 -2.47
C PRO A 66 -13.71 21.26 -3.24
N ARG A 67 -12.95 22.26 -2.76
CA ARG A 67 -12.81 23.55 -3.44
C ARG A 67 -12.12 23.41 -4.80
N HIS A 68 -11.01 22.69 -4.88
CA HIS A 68 -10.31 22.44 -6.15
C HIS A 68 -11.17 21.64 -7.13
N ALA A 69 -11.99 20.70 -6.64
CA ALA A 69 -12.94 19.98 -7.49
C ALA A 69 -14.04 20.91 -8.03
N LEU A 70 -14.52 21.85 -7.21
CA LEU A 70 -15.48 22.86 -7.65
C LEU A 70 -14.88 23.80 -8.69
N ASP A 71 -13.66 24.29 -8.46
CA ASP A 71 -12.94 25.17 -9.38
C ASP A 71 -12.70 24.43 -10.70
N LEU A 72 -12.18 23.20 -10.65
CA LEU A 72 -11.99 22.34 -11.82
C LEU A 72 -13.29 22.18 -12.64
N LEU A 73 -14.41 21.82 -11.99
CA LEU A 73 -15.69 21.62 -12.69
C LEU A 73 -16.35 22.93 -13.13
N THR A 74 -15.87 24.08 -12.66
CA THR A 74 -16.31 25.41 -13.08
C THR A 74 -15.50 25.89 -14.27
N ASP A 75 -14.18 25.74 -14.21
CA ASP A 75 -13.24 26.17 -15.24
C ASP A 75 -13.25 25.23 -16.45
N THR A 76 -13.50 23.93 -16.21
CA THR A 76 -13.52 22.87 -17.23
C THR A 76 -14.83 22.07 -17.19
N PRO A 77 -15.95 22.69 -17.60
CA PRO A 77 -17.28 22.06 -17.49
C PRO A 77 -17.43 20.77 -18.33
N HIS A 78 -16.57 20.55 -19.34
CA HIS A 78 -16.57 19.32 -20.14
C HIS A 78 -16.09 18.08 -19.36
N ILE A 79 -15.46 18.25 -18.20
CA ILE A 79 -15.05 17.14 -17.31
C ILE A 79 -16.25 16.55 -16.57
N ALA A 80 -17.24 17.37 -16.22
CA ALA A 80 -18.37 16.93 -15.39
C ALA A 80 -19.13 15.71 -15.96
N PRO A 81 -19.35 15.59 -17.29
CA PRO A 81 -19.90 14.38 -17.91
C PRO A 81 -18.98 13.15 -17.92
N TYR A 82 -17.68 13.30 -17.66
CA TYR A 82 -16.72 12.17 -17.60
C TYR A 82 -16.76 11.45 -16.26
N VAL A 83 -17.14 12.15 -15.19
CA VAL A 83 -17.25 11.59 -13.83
C VAL A 83 -18.42 10.61 -13.78
N ARG A 84 -18.12 9.33 -13.56
CA ARG A 84 -19.11 8.24 -13.42
C ARG A 84 -19.17 7.68 -12.02
N SER A 85 -18.09 7.81 -11.26
CA SER A 85 -18.01 7.40 -9.87
C SER A 85 -17.51 8.56 -9.02
N LEU A 86 -18.21 8.85 -7.93
CA LEU A 86 -17.82 9.85 -6.96
C LEU A 86 -17.57 9.18 -5.61
N HIS A 87 -16.38 9.37 -5.06
CA HIS A 87 -16.03 8.93 -3.72
C HIS A 87 -15.88 10.15 -2.81
N ILE A 88 -16.70 10.24 -1.76
CA ILE A 88 -16.69 11.32 -0.79
C ILE A 88 -16.16 10.74 0.53
N ARG A 89 -14.99 11.20 0.97
CA ARG A 89 -14.38 10.84 2.26
C ARG A 89 -14.68 11.91 3.28
N LEU A 90 -15.52 11.61 4.26
CA LEU A 90 -15.89 12.53 5.33
C LEU A 90 -14.94 12.36 6.53
N PRO A 91 -14.48 13.46 7.14
CA PRO A 91 -13.59 13.41 8.29
C PRO A 91 -14.37 12.91 9.52
N LEU A 92 -13.70 12.16 10.40
CA LEU A 92 -14.24 11.87 11.72
C LEU A 92 -14.01 13.05 12.66
N PHE A 93 -15.11 13.64 13.14
CA PHE A 93 -15.06 14.64 14.20
C PHE A 93 -14.70 13.96 15.52
N ARG A 94 -13.41 13.93 15.85
CA ARG A 94 -12.97 13.54 17.20
C ARG A 94 -13.36 14.64 18.17
N THR A 95 -14.45 14.43 18.90
CA THR A 95 -14.73 15.28 20.06
C THR A 95 -13.81 14.85 21.20
N THR A 96 -12.79 15.65 21.50
CA THR A 96 -11.81 15.45 22.57
C THR A 96 -12.40 15.44 23.99
N ALA A 97 -13.73 15.52 24.12
CA ALA A 97 -14.41 15.85 25.36
C ALA A 97 -14.57 14.71 26.39
N SER A 98 -14.20 13.45 26.09
CA SER A 98 -14.60 12.32 26.98
C SER A 98 -13.51 11.39 27.48
N SER A 99 -12.23 11.68 27.25
CA SER A 99 -11.14 11.07 28.03
C SER A 99 -10.11 12.13 28.30
N TRP A 100 -9.98 12.55 29.56
CA TRP A 100 -8.86 13.37 29.99
C TRP A 100 -7.56 12.69 29.52
N PRO A 101 -6.66 13.39 28.80
CA PRO A 101 -5.34 12.84 28.57
C PRO A 101 -4.68 12.59 29.94
N PRO A 102 -3.86 11.54 30.11
CA PRO A 102 -2.96 11.50 31.25
C PRO A 102 -2.16 12.80 31.25
N SER A 103 -2.13 13.48 32.41
CA SER A 103 -1.68 14.87 32.65
C SER A 103 -0.36 15.34 32.01
N TRP A 104 0.44 14.46 31.41
CA TRP A 104 1.68 14.79 30.71
C TRP A 104 1.51 15.11 29.21
N ALA A 105 0.36 14.83 28.59
CA ALA A 105 0.12 15.08 27.15
C ALA A 105 -0.49 16.48 26.85
N ILE A 106 -0.47 17.41 27.80
CA ILE A 106 -1.15 18.72 27.69
C ILE A 106 -0.37 19.76 26.84
N LEU A 107 0.81 19.43 26.30
CA LEU A 107 1.64 20.39 25.55
C LEU A 107 1.71 20.17 24.04
N GLN A 108 0.95 19.23 23.47
CA GLN A 108 0.77 19.15 22.00
C GLN A 108 -0.56 19.79 21.63
N PHE A 109 -0.48 20.93 20.94
CA PHE A 109 -1.60 21.80 20.57
C PHE A 109 -2.58 21.08 19.64
N ASP A 110 -3.71 20.61 20.17
CA ASP A 110 -4.87 20.27 19.34
C ASP A 110 -5.38 21.55 18.66
N PRO A 111 -5.62 21.56 17.32
CA PRO A 111 -6.23 22.70 16.66
C PRO A 111 -7.59 22.99 17.32
N PRO A 112 -7.95 24.27 17.55
CA PRO A 112 -9.20 24.61 18.21
C PRO A 112 -10.37 24.01 17.43
N VAL A 113 -11.25 23.29 18.13
CA VAL A 113 -12.42 22.58 17.57
C VAL A 113 -13.21 23.44 16.57
N ALA A 114 -13.28 24.76 16.80
CA ALA A 114 -13.92 25.72 15.91
C ALA A 114 -13.31 25.81 14.50
N LEU A 115 -11.99 25.60 14.34
CA LEU A 115 -11.34 25.58 13.02
C LEU A 115 -11.72 24.33 12.23
N VAL A 116 -11.78 23.16 12.89
CA VAL A 116 -12.18 21.90 12.24
C VAL A 116 -13.65 21.94 11.83
N GLU A 117 -14.52 22.45 12.70
CA GLU A 117 -15.94 22.66 12.37
C GLU A 117 -16.12 23.62 11.19
N ARG A 118 -15.40 24.76 11.19
CA ARG A 118 -15.48 25.73 10.10
C ARG A 118 -14.93 25.17 8.78
N ALA A 119 -13.80 24.49 8.82
CA ALA A 119 -13.20 23.86 7.64
C ALA A 119 -14.12 22.77 7.07
N SER A 120 -14.75 21.98 7.93
CA SER A 120 -15.73 20.99 7.50
C SER A 120 -16.98 21.62 6.91
N ALA A 121 -17.46 22.74 7.46
CA ALA A 121 -18.60 23.47 6.90
C ALA A 121 -18.29 23.99 5.48
N VAL A 122 -17.13 24.64 5.29
CA VAL A 122 -16.69 25.14 3.97
C VAL A 122 -16.53 23.99 2.97
N ALA A 123 -15.91 22.88 3.39
CA ALA A 123 -15.76 21.71 2.53
C ALA A 123 -17.12 21.09 2.17
N SER A 124 -18.05 21.02 3.13
CA SER A 124 -19.42 20.53 2.89
C SER A 124 -20.18 21.40 1.89
N GLU A 125 -20.05 22.73 2.00
CA GLU A 125 -20.63 23.70 1.05
C GLU A 125 -20.04 23.51 -0.36
N CYS A 126 -18.72 23.34 -0.47
CA CYS A 126 -18.08 23.08 -1.75
C CYS A 126 -18.57 21.77 -2.38
N ILE A 127 -18.73 20.69 -1.60
CA ILE A 127 -19.27 19.43 -2.12
C ILE A 127 -20.73 19.62 -2.55
N ALA A 128 -21.53 20.34 -1.76
CA ALA A 128 -22.91 20.66 -2.12
C ALA A 128 -22.99 21.39 -3.48
N ALA A 129 -22.02 22.25 -3.79
CA ALA A 129 -21.91 22.93 -5.09
C ALA A 129 -21.38 22.04 -6.24
N VAL A 130 -20.57 21.01 -5.92
CA VAL A 130 -20.05 20.03 -6.90
C VAL A 130 -21.15 19.07 -7.36
N LEU A 131 -21.97 18.56 -6.44
CA LEU A 131 -22.93 17.48 -6.72
C LEU A 131 -23.89 17.77 -7.90
N PRO A 132 -24.51 18.96 -8.04
CA PRO A 132 -25.43 19.25 -9.15
C PRO A 132 -24.76 19.20 -10.54
N ARG A 133 -23.44 19.42 -10.61
CA ARG A 133 -22.67 19.49 -11.85
C ARG A 133 -22.39 18.10 -12.45
N LEU A 134 -22.40 17.06 -11.64
CA LEU A 134 -22.07 15.68 -12.04
C LEU A 134 -23.29 15.01 -12.72
N THR A 135 -23.57 15.42 -13.96
CA THR A 135 -24.80 15.04 -14.67
C THR A 135 -24.88 13.57 -15.09
N LYS A 136 -23.74 12.87 -15.14
CA LYS A 136 -23.60 11.51 -15.67
C LYS A 136 -23.15 10.49 -14.62
N LEU A 137 -23.33 10.83 -13.35
CA LEU A 137 -22.92 10.03 -12.20
C LEU A 137 -23.69 8.71 -12.14
N GLU A 138 -22.98 7.59 -12.05
CA GLU A 138 -23.54 6.23 -12.00
C GLU A 138 -23.32 5.56 -10.64
N TYR A 139 -22.25 5.93 -9.94
CA TYR A 139 -21.87 5.36 -8.64
C TYR A 139 -21.48 6.44 -7.65
N VAL A 140 -21.91 6.29 -6.40
CA VAL A 140 -21.52 7.15 -5.28
C VAL A 140 -21.04 6.30 -4.12
N ILE A 141 -19.86 6.62 -3.61
CA ILE A 141 -19.27 6.00 -2.43
C ILE A 141 -19.15 7.10 -1.38
N LEU A 142 -19.79 6.92 -0.25
CA LEU A 142 -19.72 7.81 0.89
C LEU A 142 -19.05 7.06 2.04
N ARG A 143 -17.86 7.51 2.43
CA ARG A 143 -17.04 6.84 3.44
C ARG A 143 -16.63 7.81 4.53
N TRP A 144 -16.74 7.40 5.78
CA TRP A 144 -16.09 8.10 6.90
C TRP A 144 -14.73 7.46 7.20
N ASP A 145 -13.71 8.29 7.43
CA ASP A 145 -12.35 7.82 7.69
C ASP A 145 -12.20 7.25 9.10
N GLU A 146 -12.08 5.92 9.25
CA GLU A 146 -12.14 5.14 10.50
C GLU A 146 -11.02 5.34 11.54
N GLU A 147 -10.37 6.50 11.59
CA GLU A 147 -9.16 6.64 12.41
C GLU A 147 -9.38 6.62 13.94
N GLY A 148 -10.56 6.31 14.48
CA GLY A 148 -10.70 6.12 15.91
C GLY A 148 -11.91 5.30 16.31
N ARG A 149 -11.77 4.52 17.40
CA ARG A 149 -12.90 3.96 18.14
C ARG A 149 -13.79 5.11 18.60
N LEU A 150 -14.83 5.42 17.84
CA LEU A 150 -15.78 6.47 18.17
C LEU A 150 -16.52 6.04 19.44
N ASN A 151 -16.38 6.85 20.49
CA ASN A 151 -17.30 6.78 21.61
C ASN A 151 -18.71 7.08 21.08
N GLU A 152 -19.66 6.18 21.33
CA GLU A 152 -21.01 6.06 20.75
C GLU A 152 -21.94 7.29 20.85
N ARG A 153 -21.47 8.43 21.38
CA ARG A 153 -22.34 9.50 21.88
C ARG A 153 -22.72 10.59 20.88
N LYS A 154 -22.05 10.74 19.73
CA LYS A 154 -22.43 11.77 18.75
C LYS A 154 -22.66 11.18 17.37
N LYS A 155 -23.75 11.60 16.73
CA LYS A 155 -24.22 11.15 15.42
C LYS A 155 -23.53 11.98 14.32
N PRO A 156 -22.54 11.45 13.58
CA PRO A 156 -21.77 12.21 12.61
C PRO A 156 -22.59 12.68 11.41
N TRP A 157 -23.66 11.99 11.02
CA TRP A 157 -24.56 12.49 9.97
C TRP A 157 -25.24 13.81 10.38
N ASP A 158 -25.70 13.89 11.63
CA ASP A 158 -26.36 15.08 12.18
C ASP A 158 -25.39 16.28 12.32
N MET A 159 -24.08 16.05 12.19
CA MET A 159 -23.05 17.09 12.20
C MET A 159 -22.74 17.66 10.82
N LEU A 160 -23.20 17.01 9.75
CA LEU A 160 -23.00 17.51 8.40
C LEU A 160 -23.86 18.75 8.18
N ASP A 161 -23.33 19.67 7.37
CA ASP A 161 -24.06 20.88 6.99
C ASP A 161 -25.40 20.52 6.32
N THR A 162 -26.45 21.27 6.66
CA THR A 162 -27.80 21.03 6.10
C THR A 162 -27.81 21.17 4.58
N GLY A 163 -27.01 22.09 4.02
CA GLY A 163 -26.87 22.27 2.59
C GLY A 163 -26.23 21.07 1.90
N PHE A 164 -25.26 20.41 2.55
CA PHE A 164 -24.71 19.14 2.05
C PHE A 164 -25.77 18.04 2.01
N VAL A 165 -26.52 17.86 3.10
CA VAL A 165 -27.56 16.83 3.19
C VAL A 165 -28.63 17.04 2.12
N GLU A 166 -29.10 18.28 1.95
CA GLU A 166 -30.08 18.65 0.93
C GLU A 166 -29.52 18.45 -0.48
N ALA A 167 -28.28 18.87 -0.76
CA ALA A 167 -27.65 18.68 -2.07
C ALA A 167 -27.42 17.21 -2.40
N PHE A 168 -27.06 16.39 -1.42
CA PHE A 168 -26.90 14.94 -1.59
C PHE A 168 -28.23 14.26 -1.87
N ALA A 169 -29.27 14.54 -1.08
CA ALA A 169 -30.62 14.02 -1.32
C ALA A 169 -31.18 14.48 -2.69
N HIS A 170 -30.99 15.75 -3.04
CA HIS A 170 -31.39 16.30 -4.33
C HIS A 170 -30.63 15.64 -5.50
N MET A 171 -29.33 15.38 -5.36
CA MET A 171 -28.55 14.65 -6.35
C MET A 171 -29.11 13.25 -6.57
N LEU A 172 -29.41 12.51 -5.49
CA LEU A 172 -30.04 11.19 -5.59
C LEU A 172 -31.43 11.26 -6.25
N ALA A 173 -32.24 12.27 -5.94
CA ALA A 173 -33.57 12.46 -6.52
C ALA A 173 -33.52 12.79 -8.02
N VAL A 174 -32.71 13.79 -8.40
CA VAL A 174 -32.64 14.28 -9.80
C VAL A 174 -31.89 13.31 -10.71
N ARG A 175 -30.92 12.56 -10.17
CA ARG A 175 -30.14 11.57 -10.92
C ARG A 175 -30.62 10.16 -10.72
N GLY A 176 -31.75 9.97 -10.05
CA GLY A 176 -32.23 8.66 -9.60
C GLY A 176 -32.23 7.61 -10.69
N GLU A 177 -32.62 7.93 -11.93
CA GLU A 177 -32.63 6.98 -13.05
C GLU A 177 -31.24 6.59 -13.57
N GLY A 178 -30.25 7.49 -13.47
CA GLY A 178 -28.89 7.25 -13.96
C GLY A 178 -27.96 6.63 -12.91
N LEU A 179 -28.29 6.80 -11.62
CA LEU A 179 -27.50 6.32 -10.51
C LEU A 179 -27.77 4.84 -10.24
N LYS A 180 -26.80 4.00 -10.60
CA LYS A 180 -26.89 2.54 -10.50
C LYS A 180 -26.40 1.99 -9.18
N GLY A 181 -25.52 2.69 -8.46
CA GLY A 181 -24.99 2.16 -7.22
C GLY A 181 -24.63 3.18 -6.16
N VAL A 182 -24.91 2.83 -4.91
CA VAL A 182 -24.52 3.62 -3.73
C VAL A 182 -23.84 2.72 -2.71
N GLU A 183 -22.70 3.15 -2.22
CA GLU A 183 -21.97 2.57 -1.10
C GLU A 183 -21.89 3.59 0.02
N VAL A 184 -22.34 3.21 1.21
CA VAL A 184 -22.24 4.03 2.42
C VAL A 184 -21.47 3.20 3.44
N SER A 185 -20.26 3.63 3.80
CA SER A 185 -19.37 2.89 4.69
C SER A 185 -18.94 3.73 5.89
N ASN A 186 -18.94 3.10 7.06
CA ASN A 186 -18.57 3.67 8.35
C ASN A 186 -19.39 4.90 8.73
N ALA A 187 -20.59 5.00 8.17
CA ALA A 187 -21.53 6.03 8.54
C ALA A 187 -22.17 5.67 9.87
N HIS A 188 -22.32 6.65 10.77
CA HIS A 188 -23.15 6.47 11.94
C HIS A 188 -24.38 7.39 11.86
N CYS A 189 -25.55 6.78 12.07
CA CYS A 189 -26.87 7.38 11.93
C CYS A 189 -27.17 7.96 10.54
N PHE A 190 -26.69 7.31 9.47
CA PHE A 190 -27.10 7.71 8.12
C PHE A 190 -28.59 7.36 7.89
N PRO A 191 -29.42 8.32 7.44
CA PRO A 191 -30.85 8.11 7.22
C PRO A 191 -31.10 7.38 5.90
N LEU A 192 -31.61 6.14 5.98
CA LEU A 192 -31.84 5.30 4.80
C LEU A 192 -32.90 5.88 3.85
N GLU A 193 -33.78 6.75 4.36
CA GLU A 193 -34.77 7.50 3.57
C GLU A 193 -34.12 8.35 2.47
N VAL A 194 -32.86 8.75 2.63
CA VAL A 194 -32.17 9.52 1.61
C VAL A 194 -31.91 8.67 0.35
N LEU A 195 -31.65 7.37 0.50
CA LEU A 195 -31.46 6.43 -0.62
C LEU A 195 -32.76 6.16 -1.38
N SER A 196 -33.90 6.32 -0.70
CA SER A 196 -35.23 6.19 -1.29
C SER A 196 -35.49 7.13 -2.46
N CYS A 197 -34.71 8.21 -2.56
CA CYS A 197 -34.81 9.17 -3.65
C CYS A 197 -34.26 8.65 -4.98
N ALA A 198 -33.44 7.59 -4.98
CA ALA A 198 -32.80 7.07 -6.19
C ALA A 198 -33.53 5.83 -6.74
N GLY A 199 -34.42 6.03 -7.71
CA GLY A 199 -35.24 4.95 -8.30
C GLY A 199 -34.48 3.95 -9.21
N GLY A 200 -33.29 4.30 -9.68
CA GLY A 200 -32.44 3.49 -10.56
C GLY A 200 -31.40 2.63 -9.85
N LEU A 201 -31.41 2.58 -8.52
CA LEU A 201 -30.41 1.82 -7.75
C LEU A 201 -30.48 0.32 -8.08
N GLU A 202 -29.37 -0.17 -8.64
CA GLU A 202 -29.12 -1.58 -8.91
C GLU A 202 -28.26 -2.22 -7.80
N ARG A 203 -27.36 -1.45 -7.18
CA ARG A 203 -26.41 -1.94 -6.18
C ARG A 203 -26.41 -1.05 -4.95
N VAL A 204 -26.61 -1.62 -3.78
CA VAL A 204 -26.54 -0.90 -2.51
C VAL A 204 -25.59 -1.64 -1.59
N ARG A 205 -24.57 -0.94 -1.08
CA ARG A 205 -23.70 -1.41 -0.02
C ARG A 205 -23.84 -0.51 1.19
N LEU A 206 -24.18 -1.10 2.33
CA LEU A 206 -24.37 -0.43 3.60
C LEU A 206 -23.40 -1.04 4.59
N GLU A 207 -22.53 -0.21 5.15
CA GLU A 207 -21.59 -0.57 6.20
C GLU A 207 -21.58 0.48 7.31
N GLY A 208 -21.93 0.09 8.54
CA GLY A 208 -22.02 1.00 9.69
C GLY A 208 -23.40 1.03 10.35
N TRP A 209 -23.75 2.17 10.96
CA TRP A 209 -25.01 2.36 11.69
C TRP A 209 -25.93 3.31 10.92
N PHE A 210 -27.13 2.85 10.63
CA PHE A 210 -28.17 3.52 9.88
C PHE A 210 -29.41 3.76 10.75
N THR A 211 -30.27 4.68 10.33
CA THR A 211 -31.57 4.94 10.96
C THR A 211 -32.67 5.01 9.92
N PHE A 212 -33.87 4.57 10.26
CA PHE A 212 -35.07 4.73 9.43
C PHE A 212 -36.31 5.04 10.30
N GLY A 213 -37.24 5.86 9.82
CA GLY A 213 -38.45 6.28 10.53
C GLY A 213 -38.21 7.33 11.63
N GLY A 214 -37.00 7.88 11.77
CA GLY A 214 -36.61 8.78 12.86
C GLY A 214 -37.22 10.19 12.83
N GLY A 215 -38.06 10.51 11.82
CA GLY A 215 -38.86 11.75 11.74
C GLY A 215 -38.07 13.06 11.60
N ARG A 216 -36.74 13.04 11.50
CA ARG A 216 -35.89 14.24 11.51
C ARG A 216 -35.51 14.79 10.16
N VAL A 217 -35.60 14.01 9.08
CA VAL A 217 -35.29 14.51 7.74
C VAL A 217 -36.53 15.18 7.15
N GLN A 218 -36.97 16.28 7.76
CA GLN A 218 -37.81 17.25 7.05
C GLN A 218 -36.86 18.31 6.48
N PRO A 219 -36.62 18.34 5.15
CA PRO A 219 -35.87 19.43 4.56
C PRO A 219 -36.55 20.75 4.94
N SER A 220 -35.75 21.70 5.42
CA SER A 220 -36.24 22.95 6.03
C SER A 220 -37.09 23.79 5.06
N GLY A 221 -37.01 23.49 3.76
CA GLY A 221 -37.69 24.18 2.67
C GLY A 221 -39.14 23.75 2.35
N GLY A 222 -39.82 22.97 3.19
CA GLY A 222 -41.25 22.65 2.99
C GLY A 222 -41.59 21.79 1.75
N GLY A 223 -40.58 21.36 0.99
CA GLY A 223 -40.71 20.38 -0.07
C GLY A 223 -40.83 18.98 0.54
N HIS A 224 -42.04 18.45 0.62
CA HIS A 224 -42.24 17.06 1.00
C HIS A 224 -41.58 16.18 -0.07
N LEU A 225 -40.47 15.51 0.28
CA LEU A 225 -39.88 14.49 -0.59
C LEU A 225 -40.96 13.44 -0.86
N ASP A 226 -41.33 13.29 -2.13
CA ASP A 226 -42.38 12.35 -2.51
C ASP A 226 -41.79 10.94 -2.55
N PHE A 227 -41.88 10.26 -1.41
CA PHE A 227 -41.46 8.87 -1.26
C PHE A 227 -42.39 7.87 -1.97
N SER A 228 -43.46 8.32 -2.65
CA SER A 228 -44.40 7.40 -3.32
C SER A 228 -43.78 6.60 -4.48
N ASN A 229 -42.64 7.05 -5.02
CA ASN A 229 -41.88 6.37 -6.07
C ASN A 229 -40.81 5.40 -5.54
N LEU A 230 -40.85 5.08 -4.24
CA LEU A 230 -40.01 4.08 -3.60
C LEU A 230 -40.23 2.71 -4.22
N GLN A 231 -39.46 2.37 -5.25
CA GLN A 231 -39.52 1.07 -5.87
C GLN A 231 -38.09 0.56 -6.06
N PHE A 232 -37.65 -0.32 -5.16
CA PHE A 232 -36.43 -1.13 -5.31
C PHE A 232 -36.57 -2.18 -6.43
N LYS A 233 -37.35 -1.88 -7.47
CA LYS A 233 -37.61 -2.76 -8.60
C LYS A 233 -36.33 -3.12 -9.33
N ASN A 234 -35.35 -2.22 -9.37
CA ASN A 234 -34.08 -2.42 -10.06
C ASN A 234 -32.98 -2.98 -9.15
N LEU A 235 -33.22 -3.15 -7.85
CA LEU A 235 -32.18 -3.56 -6.90
C LEU A 235 -31.77 -5.01 -7.16
N ARG A 236 -30.55 -5.20 -7.66
CA ARG A 236 -29.96 -6.50 -8.02
C ARG A 236 -28.93 -6.97 -7.01
N SER A 237 -28.25 -6.06 -6.34
CA SER A 237 -27.21 -6.38 -5.36
C SER A 237 -27.40 -5.59 -4.07
N LEU A 238 -27.43 -6.29 -2.94
CA LEU A 238 -27.48 -5.72 -1.60
C LEU A 238 -26.32 -6.29 -0.77
N THR A 239 -25.49 -5.42 -0.21
CA THR A 239 -24.40 -5.79 0.71
C THR A 239 -24.61 -5.08 2.05
N LEU A 240 -24.71 -5.86 3.13
CA LEU A 240 -24.88 -5.40 4.50
C LEU A 240 -23.64 -5.80 5.31
N GLY A 241 -22.65 -4.92 5.39
CA GLY A 241 -21.46 -5.12 6.21
C GLY A 241 -21.62 -4.44 7.56
N ASN A 242 -21.22 -5.06 8.67
CA ASN A 242 -21.13 -4.35 9.95
C ASN A 242 -22.41 -3.60 10.45
N CYS A 243 -23.61 -3.99 10.00
CA CYS A 243 -24.89 -3.29 10.28
C CYS A 243 -25.50 -3.61 11.66
N PHE A 244 -24.68 -3.70 12.73
CA PHE A 244 -25.06 -4.29 14.02
C PHE A 244 -26.39 -3.83 14.63
N SER A 245 -26.62 -2.52 14.68
CA SER A 245 -27.82 -1.95 15.30
C SER A 245 -28.92 -1.64 14.30
N SER A 246 -28.64 -1.80 13.00
CA SER A 246 -29.41 -1.14 11.93
C SER A 246 -30.02 -2.12 10.94
N PHE A 247 -29.90 -3.42 11.20
CA PHE A 247 -30.66 -4.44 10.49
C PHE A 247 -32.19 -4.21 10.55
N PRO A 248 -32.78 -3.87 11.72
CA PRO A 248 -34.21 -3.54 11.80
C PRO A 248 -34.57 -2.32 10.94
N ASP A 249 -33.76 -1.25 10.98
CA ASP A 249 -33.95 -0.05 10.17
C ASP A 249 -33.83 -0.36 8.67
N THR A 250 -32.88 -1.21 8.30
CA THR A 250 -32.69 -1.66 6.91
C THR A 250 -33.89 -2.46 6.43
N LEU A 251 -34.43 -3.35 7.26
CA LEU A 251 -35.63 -4.12 6.91
C LEU A 251 -36.86 -3.21 6.78
N ALA A 252 -37.03 -2.27 7.72
CA ALA A 252 -38.11 -1.29 7.68
C ALA A 252 -38.03 -0.41 6.42
N TRP A 253 -36.82 0.02 6.05
CA TRP A 253 -36.55 0.75 4.82
C TRP A 253 -36.91 -0.05 3.56
N LEU A 254 -36.47 -1.31 3.47
CA LEU A 254 -36.80 -2.20 2.36
C LEU A 254 -38.32 -2.46 2.26
N ALA A 255 -39.03 -2.49 3.39
CA ALA A 255 -40.48 -2.73 3.45
C ALA A 255 -41.35 -1.48 3.25
N ALA A 256 -40.77 -0.28 3.35
CA ALA A 256 -41.47 1.00 3.23
C ALA A 256 -42.29 1.20 1.93
N PRO A 257 -41.80 0.79 0.73
CA PRO A 257 -42.59 0.82 -0.51
C PRO A 257 -44.01 0.26 -0.39
N SER A 258 -44.16 -0.84 0.34
CA SER A 258 -45.43 -1.58 0.45
C SER A 258 -46.45 -0.82 1.30
N ALA A 259 -46.01 0.01 2.24
CA ALA A 259 -46.89 0.73 3.17
C ALA A 259 -47.60 1.94 2.53
N LEU A 260 -46.97 2.59 1.54
CA LEU A 260 -47.47 3.83 0.93
C LEU A 260 -48.63 3.60 -0.07
N THR A 261 -48.77 2.39 -0.60
CA THR A 261 -49.81 2.07 -1.60
C THR A 261 -51.21 1.88 -1.02
N SER A 262 -51.38 1.78 0.30
CA SER A 262 -52.69 1.66 0.95
C SER A 262 -53.21 3.00 1.46
N THR A 263 -53.55 3.92 0.56
CA THR A 263 -54.15 5.23 0.93
C THR A 263 -55.60 5.13 1.40
N THR A 264 -56.17 3.92 1.50
CA THR A 264 -57.57 3.71 1.86
C THR A 264 -57.71 3.25 3.32
N ARG A 265 -57.90 4.23 4.23
CA ARG A 265 -58.24 4.09 5.67
C ARG A 265 -57.28 3.26 6.52
N VAL A 266 -56.64 3.95 7.48
CA VAL A 266 -55.89 3.42 8.63
C VAL A 266 -56.50 2.12 9.18
N PRO A 267 -55.90 0.94 8.92
CA PRO A 267 -56.21 -0.26 9.66
C PRO A 267 -55.53 -0.13 11.02
N SER A 268 -56.29 -0.34 12.10
CA SER A 268 -55.70 -0.53 13.42
C SER A 268 -54.66 -1.66 13.36
N LEU A 269 -53.47 -1.39 13.90
CA LEU A 269 -52.33 -2.31 14.02
C LEU A 269 -52.72 -3.54 14.86
N SER A 270 -53.48 -4.47 14.28
CA SER A 270 -53.53 -5.83 14.79
C SER A 270 -52.21 -6.51 14.40
N SER A 271 -51.53 -7.06 15.39
CA SER A 271 -50.14 -7.53 15.39
C SER A 271 -49.84 -8.74 14.48
N ARG A 272 -50.62 -8.97 13.41
CA ARG A 272 -50.56 -10.22 12.62
C ARG A 272 -50.37 -10.07 11.11
N SER A 273 -50.40 -8.87 10.53
CA SER A 273 -50.07 -8.68 9.12
C SER A 273 -48.81 -7.83 8.98
N GLN A 274 -47.64 -8.47 9.08
CA GLN A 274 -46.39 -7.80 8.70
C GLN A 274 -46.47 -7.44 7.20
N PRO A 275 -46.06 -6.22 6.81
CA PRO A 275 -46.02 -5.83 5.40
C PRO A 275 -45.14 -6.80 4.63
N ARG A 276 -45.66 -7.35 3.53
CA ARG A 276 -44.91 -8.31 2.70
C ARG A 276 -43.82 -7.55 1.96
N LEU A 277 -42.58 -7.85 2.30
CA LEU A 277 -41.41 -7.39 1.58
C LEU A 277 -41.34 -8.14 0.23
N VAL A 278 -41.14 -7.41 -0.87
CA VAL A 278 -41.02 -7.99 -2.22
C VAL A 278 -39.79 -7.40 -2.89
N LEU A 279 -38.77 -8.23 -3.13
CA LEU A 279 -37.50 -7.84 -3.75
C LEU A 279 -37.25 -8.75 -4.98
N PRO A 280 -38.06 -8.60 -6.04
CA PRO A 280 -38.19 -9.62 -7.08
C PRO A 280 -37.00 -9.68 -8.04
N GLN A 281 -36.06 -8.72 -7.98
CA GLN A 281 -34.87 -8.69 -8.84
C GLN A 281 -33.56 -8.83 -8.08
N LEU A 282 -33.61 -9.06 -6.76
CA LEU A 282 -32.40 -9.17 -5.96
C LEU A 282 -31.73 -10.51 -6.28
N THR A 283 -30.65 -10.45 -7.06
CA THR A 283 -29.88 -11.64 -7.49
C THR A 283 -28.65 -11.88 -6.61
N HIS A 284 -28.12 -10.84 -5.95
CA HIS A 284 -26.92 -10.95 -5.10
C HIS A 284 -27.20 -10.36 -3.72
N LEU A 285 -26.97 -11.14 -2.67
CA LEU A 285 -27.08 -10.69 -1.28
C LEU A 285 -25.80 -11.05 -0.53
N SER A 286 -25.18 -10.07 0.10
CA SER A 286 -24.05 -10.26 1.02
C SER A 286 -24.41 -9.69 2.38
N ALA A 287 -24.25 -10.45 3.45
CA ALA A 287 -24.60 -10.00 4.80
C ALA A 287 -23.61 -10.47 5.86
N MET A 288 -23.25 -9.56 6.77
CA MET A 288 -22.47 -9.85 7.97
C MET A 288 -23.40 -10.01 9.19
N LEU A 289 -23.31 -11.15 9.86
CA LEU A 289 -24.21 -11.61 10.91
C LEU A 289 -23.45 -11.65 12.25
N TRP A 290 -24.05 -11.09 13.30
CA TRP A 290 -23.37 -10.96 14.60
C TRP A 290 -24.28 -11.27 15.79
N THR A 291 -25.59 -11.11 15.64
CA THR A 291 -26.60 -11.32 16.69
C THR A 291 -27.73 -12.22 16.17
N VAL A 292 -28.52 -12.83 17.05
CA VAL A 292 -29.69 -13.64 16.65
C VAL A 292 -30.67 -12.81 15.85
N GLU A 293 -30.84 -11.55 16.22
CA GLU A 293 -31.71 -10.63 15.49
C GLU A 293 -31.29 -10.53 14.03
N HIS A 294 -29.99 -10.50 13.70
CA HIS A 294 -29.56 -10.48 12.29
C HIS A 294 -30.05 -11.69 11.51
N TYR A 295 -30.05 -12.89 12.12
CA TYR A 295 -30.59 -14.09 11.49
C TYR A 295 -32.09 -13.98 11.24
N THR A 296 -32.84 -13.47 12.22
CA THR A 296 -34.29 -13.26 12.09
C THR A 296 -34.62 -12.23 11.00
N HIS A 297 -33.87 -11.13 10.91
CA HIS A 297 -34.11 -10.13 9.86
C HIS A 297 -33.65 -10.63 8.48
N LEU A 298 -32.53 -11.35 8.41
CA LEU A 298 -32.05 -11.95 7.17
C LEU A 298 -33.06 -12.94 6.59
N SER A 299 -33.73 -13.76 7.42
CA SER A 299 -34.74 -14.69 6.92
C SER A 299 -35.93 -13.99 6.26
N ALA A 300 -36.31 -12.80 6.75
CA ALA A 300 -37.32 -11.96 6.12
C ALA A 300 -36.86 -11.46 4.74
N ILE A 301 -35.60 -11.05 4.60
CA ILE A 301 -35.01 -10.64 3.31
C ILE A 301 -34.95 -11.82 2.34
N LEU A 302 -34.43 -12.98 2.77
CA LEU A 302 -34.34 -14.19 1.96
C LEU A 302 -35.72 -14.66 1.47
N SER A 303 -36.74 -14.56 2.32
CA SER A 303 -38.11 -14.87 1.94
C SER A 303 -38.65 -13.94 0.85
N ALA A 304 -38.21 -12.67 0.85
CA ALA A 304 -38.65 -11.67 -0.12
C ALA A 304 -37.95 -11.77 -1.49
N CYS A 305 -36.75 -12.36 -1.54
CA CYS A 305 -35.98 -12.59 -2.78
C CYS A 305 -35.89 -14.08 -3.18
N ARG A 306 -36.77 -14.92 -2.62
CA ARG A 306 -36.77 -16.38 -2.78
C ARG A 306 -36.60 -16.87 -4.21
N GLU A 307 -37.27 -16.22 -5.16
CA GLU A 307 -37.32 -16.63 -6.57
C GLU A 307 -36.20 -16.03 -7.42
N SER A 308 -35.48 -15.03 -6.91
CA SER A 308 -34.50 -14.25 -7.70
C SER A 308 -33.07 -14.39 -7.22
N LEU A 309 -32.84 -14.81 -5.97
CA LEU A 309 -31.51 -14.82 -5.38
C LEU A 309 -30.64 -15.93 -5.98
N GLU A 310 -29.60 -15.53 -6.71
CA GLU A 310 -28.64 -16.41 -7.38
C GLU A 310 -27.37 -16.59 -6.54
N ASP A 311 -26.90 -15.50 -5.91
CA ASP A 311 -25.64 -15.45 -5.17
C ASP A 311 -25.89 -14.97 -3.73
N LEU A 312 -25.52 -15.80 -2.76
CA LEU A 312 -25.63 -15.48 -1.33
C LEU A 312 -24.26 -15.56 -0.66
N ILE A 313 -23.83 -14.48 -0.01
CA ILE A 313 -22.61 -14.41 0.80
C ILE A 313 -23.00 -14.15 2.25
N LEU A 314 -22.70 -15.09 3.15
CA LEU A 314 -22.95 -14.98 4.58
C LEU A 314 -21.62 -14.94 5.31
N ASP A 315 -21.35 -13.83 5.99
CA ASP A 315 -20.22 -13.67 6.88
C ASP A 315 -20.72 -13.68 8.33
N VAL A 316 -20.26 -14.62 9.14
CA VAL A 316 -20.76 -14.77 10.51
C VAL A 316 -19.91 -14.11 11.58
N GLY A 317 -18.78 -13.51 11.17
CA GLY A 317 -17.76 -13.07 12.11
C GLY A 317 -17.45 -14.14 13.16
N ALA A 318 -17.02 -13.68 14.34
CA ALA A 318 -16.62 -14.59 15.41
C ALA A 318 -17.70 -14.98 16.40
N SER A 319 -18.86 -14.33 16.38
CA SER A 319 -19.85 -14.53 17.44
C SER A 319 -20.55 -15.89 17.39
N VAL A 320 -20.52 -16.58 16.25
CA VAL A 320 -21.04 -17.96 16.14
C VAL A 320 -20.01 -19.03 16.45
N ASN A 321 -18.75 -18.66 16.62
CA ASN A 321 -17.70 -19.64 16.78
C ASN A 321 -17.87 -20.38 18.11
N LEU A 322 -17.73 -21.70 18.06
CA LEU A 322 -17.67 -22.53 19.25
C LEU A 322 -16.22 -22.63 19.73
N LEU A 323 -16.03 -22.68 21.05
CA LEU A 323 -14.74 -22.94 21.68
C LEU A 323 -14.43 -24.44 21.59
N TYR A 324 -13.28 -24.76 21.02
CA TYR A 324 -12.72 -26.11 20.95
C TYR A 324 -11.45 -26.18 21.80
N TYR A 325 -11.28 -27.30 22.50
CA TYR A 325 -10.11 -27.57 23.34
C TYR A 325 -9.27 -28.66 22.69
N TYR A 326 -7.97 -28.39 22.51
CA TYR A 326 -7.00 -29.38 22.10
C TYR A 326 -6.14 -29.81 23.29
N ASP A 327 -6.17 -31.10 23.60
CA ASP A 327 -5.33 -31.76 24.60
C ASP A 327 -4.35 -32.71 23.90
N ALA A 328 -3.05 -32.44 24.01
CA ALA A 328 -2.02 -33.28 23.39
C ALA A 328 -1.92 -34.69 24.00
N TYR A 329 -2.44 -34.91 25.21
CA TYR A 329 -2.34 -36.18 25.95
C TYR A 329 -3.55 -37.09 25.80
N ALA A 330 -4.66 -36.57 25.26
CA ALA A 330 -5.81 -37.37 24.91
C ALA A 330 -5.48 -38.24 23.68
N ASN A 331 -5.06 -39.50 23.92
CA ASN A 331 -4.85 -40.49 22.85
C ASN A 331 -6.16 -40.89 22.15
N ASP A 332 -7.30 -40.60 22.77
CA ASP A 332 -8.63 -40.77 22.21
C ASP A 332 -9.20 -39.38 21.91
N ASP A 333 -9.92 -39.22 20.79
CA ASP A 333 -10.60 -37.97 20.41
C ASP A 333 -11.32 -37.39 21.65
N PRO A 334 -10.85 -36.27 22.24
CA PRO A 334 -11.41 -35.78 23.49
C PRO A 334 -12.91 -35.56 23.30
N PRO A 335 -13.76 -35.96 24.26
CA PRO A 335 -15.19 -35.79 24.14
C PRO A 335 -15.50 -34.32 23.87
N LEU A 336 -16.19 -34.09 22.76
CA LEU A 336 -16.52 -32.80 22.15
C LEU A 336 -17.32 -31.90 23.09
N LEU A 337 -16.66 -31.33 24.07
CA LEU A 337 -17.21 -30.25 24.88
C LEU A 337 -16.96 -28.95 24.14
N GLY A 338 -17.70 -28.76 23.04
CA GLY A 338 -17.97 -27.44 22.50
C GLY A 338 -18.77 -26.68 23.56
N LEU A 339 -18.07 -26.12 24.55
CA LEU A 339 -18.70 -25.37 25.63
C LEU A 339 -19.04 -24.00 25.08
N PRO A 340 -20.33 -23.63 24.96
CA PRO A 340 -20.66 -22.23 24.77
C PRO A 340 -20.16 -21.47 26.00
N GLU A 341 -19.39 -20.40 25.79
CA GLU A 341 -18.82 -19.57 26.88
C GLU A 341 -19.89 -19.07 27.86
N SER A 342 -21.14 -18.99 27.41
CA SER A 342 -22.29 -18.65 28.25
C SER A 342 -23.60 -19.21 27.67
N SER A 343 -24.58 -19.42 28.54
CA SER A 343 -25.97 -19.75 28.16
C SER A 343 -26.62 -18.66 27.30
N GLY A 344 -26.04 -17.45 27.27
CA GLY A 344 -26.44 -16.34 26.40
C GLY A 344 -25.68 -16.25 25.07
N SER A 345 -24.72 -17.13 24.78
CA SER A 345 -23.94 -17.05 23.53
C SER A 345 -24.84 -17.23 22.30
N LEU A 346 -24.50 -16.55 21.20
CA LEU A 346 -25.22 -16.66 19.93
C LEU A 346 -25.31 -18.11 19.46
N ALA A 347 -24.23 -18.88 19.62
CA ALA A 347 -24.21 -20.31 19.31
C ALA A 347 -25.25 -21.12 20.10
N THR A 348 -25.44 -20.85 21.39
CA THR A 348 -26.49 -21.49 22.20
C THR A 348 -27.88 -21.11 21.70
N GLN A 349 -28.10 -19.81 21.42
CA GLN A 349 -29.40 -19.32 20.97
C GLN A 349 -29.79 -19.84 19.58
N LEU A 350 -28.80 -20.01 18.70
CA LEU A 350 -28.96 -20.65 17.40
C LEU A 350 -29.06 -22.17 17.50
N GLY A 351 -28.92 -22.79 18.68
CA GLY A 351 -28.94 -24.24 18.85
C GLY A 351 -27.81 -24.93 18.07
N LEU A 352 -26.60 -24.35 18.10
CA LEU A 352 -25.36 -24.95 17.56
C LEU A 352 -24.66 -25.84 18.59
N ALA A 353 -24.84 -25.53 19.88
CA ALA A 353 -24.27 -26.33 20.96
C ALA A 353 -25.01 -27.68 21.05
N PRO A 354 -24.31 -28.81 21.17
CA PRO A 354 -24.94 -30.10 21.46
C PRO A 354 -25.75 -29.96 22.75
N HIS A 355 -27.04 -30.29 22.71
CA HIS A 355 -27.83 -30.36 23.92
C HIS A 355 -27.21 -31.42 24.83
N ALA A 356 -26.46 -30.98 25.85
CA ALA A 356 -26.03 -31.85 26.93
C ALA A 356 -27.28 -32.59 27.44
N TYR A 357 -27.18 -33.92 27.50
CA TYR A 357 -28.28 -34.85 27.75
C TYR A 357 -29.41 -34.26 28.62
N PRO A 358 -30.68 -34.38 28.21
CA PRO A 358 -31.79 -33.78 28.93
C PRO A 358 -31.83 -34.36 30.34
N THR A 359 -31.40 -33.59 31.33
CA THR A 359 -31.71 -33.84 32.73
C THR A 359 -33.23 -33.70 32.86
N LEU A 360 -33.89 -34.84 33.06
CA LEU A 360 -35.33 -35.09 32.93
C LEU A 360 -36.28 -34.29 33.86
N THR A 361 -35.99 -33.06 34.30
CA THR A 361 -36.74 -32.42 35.40
C THR A 361 -37.22 -30.97 35.22
N SER A 362 -37.11 -30.30 34.06
CA SER A 362 -37.68 -28.94 33.91
C SER A 362 -38.76 -28.82 32.82
N THR A 363 -39.98 -29.22 33.17
CA THR A 363 -41.21 -28.88 32.43
C THR A 363 -41.65 -27.43 32.72
N SER A 364 -41.13 -26.43 32.00
CA SER A 364 -41.85 -25.13 31.82
C SER A 364 -41.23 -24.10 30.87
N ALA A 365 -40.01 -24.27 30.34
CA ALA A 365 -39.44 -23.28 29.42
C ALA A 365 -39.96 -23.50 27.98
N SER A 366 -40.77 -22.56 27.49
CA SER A 366 -41.35 -22.58 26.14
C SER A 366 -40.25 -22.31 25.09
N PRO A 367 -40.04 -23.18 24.09
CA PRO A 367 -39.01 -22.99 23.05
C PRO A 367 -39.53 -22.10 21.91
N SER A 368 -40.12 -20.94 22.22
CA SER A 368 -40.81 -20.10 21.24
C SER A 368 -39.89 -19.28 20.32
N LEU A 369 -38.58 -19.23 20.59
CA LEU A 369 -37.60 -18.53 19.75
C LEU A 369 -37.05 -19.38 18.59
N SER A 370 -37.49 -20.63 18.42
CA SER A 370 -36.82 -21.58 17.52
C SER A 370 -37.33 -21.62 16.06
N LEU A 371 -38.53 -21.09 15.73
CA LEU A 371 -39.15 -21.35 14.42
C LEU A 371 -38.80 -20.32 13.33
N GLU A 372 -38.63 -19.04 13.68
CA GLU A 372 -38.32 -17.98 12.70
C GLU A 372 -36.83 -17.94 12.32
N ALA A 373 -35.94 -18.26 13.25
CA ALA A 373 -34.50 -18.42 12.96
C ALA A 373 -34.21 -19.66 12.09
N CYS A 374 -35.13 -20.64 12.02
CA CYS A 374 -34.98 -21.83 11.17
C CYS A 374 -34.90 -21.49 9.68
N LEU A 375 -35.45 -20.36 9.23
CA LEU A 375 -35.49 -20.01 7.81
C LEU A 375 -34.12 -19.65 7.22
N VAL A 376 -33.18 -19.09 8.00
CA VAL A 376 -31.79 -18.88 7.51
C VAL A 376 -31.10 -20.21 7.25
N PHE A 377 -31.44 -21.23 8.03
CA PHE A 377 -30.93 -22.57 7.79
C PHE A 377 -31.67 -23.25 6.63
N ALA A 378 -32.95 -22.98 6.41
CA ALA A 378 -33.74 -23.53 5.30
C ALA A 378 -33.41 -22.95 3.91
N LEU A 379 -32.13 -22.79 3.56
CA LEU A 379 -31.67 -22.29 2.26
C LEU A 379 -32.14 -23.16 1.08
N GLY A 380 -32.51 -24.42 1.32
CA GLY A 380 -33.16 -25.27 0.32
C GLY A 380 -34.49 -24.68 -0.23
N THR A 381 -35.06 -23.68 0.44
CA THR A 381 -36.25 -22.94 -0.05
C THR A 381 -35.95 -21.97 -1.18
N LEU A 382 -34.68 -21.69 -1.51
CA LEU A 382 -34.24 -20.72 -2.52
C LEU A 382 -33.95 -21.44 -3.85
N PRO A 383 -34.94 -21.64 -4.74
CA PRO A 383 -34.76 -22.43 -5.96
C PRO A 383 -33.80 -21.78 -6.97
N ALA A 384 -33.59 -20.47 -6.90
CA ALA A 384 -32.69 -19.74 -7.80
C ALA A 384 -31.23 -19.73 -7.31
N LEU A 385 -30.95 -20.15 -6.09
CA LEU A 385 -29.63 -20.03 -5.48
C LEU A 385 -28.63 -20.95 -6.19
N ARG A 386 -27.67 -20.36 -6.88
CA ARG A 386 -26.60 -21.05 -7.63
C ARG A 386 -25.26 -21.01 -6.91
N HIS A 387 -24.94 -19.90 -6.25
CA HIS A 387 -23.69 -19.74 -5.53
C HIS A 387 -23.94 -19.37 -4.06
N LEU A 388 -23.39 -20.17 -3.15
CA LEU A 388 -23.39 -19.89 -1.71
C LEU A 388 -21.95 -19.69 -1.24
N THR A 389 -21.63 -18.53 -0.69
CA THR A 389 -20.35 -18.26 -0.03
C THR A 389 -20.56 -18.12 1.46
N LEU A 390 -19.87 -18.94 2.25
CA LEU A 390 -19.86 -18.86 3.70
C LEU A 390 -18.50 -18.33 4.13
N ARG A 391 -18.47 -17.23 4.90
CA ARG A 391 -17.26 -16.65 5.47
C ARG A 391 -17.27 -16.82 6.97
N GLY A 392 -16.16 -17.23 7.54
CA GLY A 392 -15.98 -17.28 8.99
C GLY A 392 -14.51 -17.15 9.37
N ASP A 393 -14.24 -16.79 10.61
CA ASP A 393 -12.89 -16.67 11.14
C ASP A 393 -12.58 -17.80 12.13
N ILE A 394 -11.33 -18.25 12.14
CA ILE A 394 -10.79 -19.07 13.22
C ILE A 394 -9.97 -18.16 14.11
N ARG A 395 -10.24 -18.18 15.42
CA ARG A 395 -9.45 -17.43 16.40
C ARG A 395 -8.71 -18.41 17.31
N LEU A 396 -7.52 -18.02 17.72
CA LEU A 396 -6.72 -18.76 18.70
C LEU A 396 -6.64 -17.95 19.98
N ASP A 397 -6.86 -18.58 21.12
CA ASP A 397 -6.65 -17.92 22.40
C ASP A 397 -5.17 -17.96 22.76
N GLU A 398 -4.54 -16.79 22.85
CA GLU A 398 -3.16 -16.67 23.30
C GLU A 398 -3.02 -16.70 24.83
N SER A 399 -4.12 -16.58 25.59
CA SER A 399 -4.06 -16.45 27.05
C SER A 399 -3.81 -17.77 27.80
N PHE A 400 -3.99 -18.92 27.13
CA PHE A 400 -3.90 -20.25 27.74
C PHE A 400 -2.72 -21.10 27.25
N TRP A 401 -1.61 -20.46 26.87
CA TRP A 401 -0.39 -21.20 26.54
C TRP A 401 0.36 -21.52 27.82
N SER A 402 0.03 -22.63 28.48
CA SER A 402 0.85 -23.15 29.57
C SER A 402 2.11 -23.80 28.98
N LYS A 403 3.28 -23.31 29.40
CA LYS A 403 4.54 -23.96 29.07
C LYS A 403 4.78 -25.00 30.16
N SER A 404 4.68 -26.29 29.84
CA SER A 404 5.19 -27.31 30.75
C SER A 404 6.70 -27.13 30.87
N ASP A 405 7.29 -27.47 32.02
CA ASP A 405 8.73 -27.25 32.29
C ASP A 405 9.66 -28.00 31.31
N GLU A 406 9.13 -28.82 30.40
CA GLU A 406 9.84 -29.57 29.37
C GLU A 406 9.45 -29.16 27.93
N ASP A 407 9.62 -27.88 27.57
CA ASP A 407 9.70 -27.35 26.19
C ASP A 407 8.61 -27.71 25.13
N ASN A 408 7.56 -28.44 25.48
CA ASN A 408 6.44 -28.75 24.60
C ASN A 408 5.20 -27.93 25.00
N TRP A 409 4.59 -27.28 24.01
CA TRP A 409 3.28 -26.63 24.18
C TRP A 409 2.21 -27.71 24.08
N GLU A 410 1.47 -27.96 25.16
CA GLU A 410 0.64 -29.17 25.30
C GLU A 410 -0.87 -28.91 25.17
N GLU A 411 -1.33 -27.68 25.39
CA GLU A 411 -2.75 -27.34 25.39
C GLU A 411 -3.01 -25.97 24.73
N PHE A 412 -4.07 -25.86 23.94
CA PHE A 412 -4.56 -24.56 23.45
C PHE A 412 -6.06 -24.62 23.11
N PHE A 413 -6.69 -23.45 23.08
CA PHE A 413 -8.08 -23.28 22.70
C PHE A 413 -8.20 -22.55 21.37
N TYR A 414 -9.22 -22.92 20.58
CA TYR A 414 -9.53 -22.24 19.34
C TYR A 414 -11.03 -22.06 19.16
N TRP A 415 -11.43 -20.96 18.55
CA TRP A 415 -12.81 -20.69 18.15
C TRP A 415 -12.95 -20.94 16.66
N ALA A 416 -13.92 -21.77 16.27
CA ALA A 416 -14.18 -22.07 14.86
C ALA A 416 -15.69 -22.11 14.53
N PRO A 417 -16.08 -21.78 13.28
CA PRO A 417 -17.47 -21.72 12.84
C PRO A 417 -18.03 -23.08 12.38
N PHE A 418 -17.37 -24.21 12.67
CA PHE A 418 -17.68 -25.50 12.04
C PHE A 418 -19.12 -25.97 12.26
N ALA A 419 -19.64 -25.87 13.50
CA ALA A 419 -21.02 -26.24 13.80
C ALA A 419 -22.04 -25.34 13.08
N TRP A 420 -21.72 -24.06 12.91
CA TRP A 420 -22.56 -23.14 12.14
C TRP A 420 -22.58 -23.52 10.65
N VAL A 421 -21.41 -23.77 10.06
CA VAL A 421 -21.29 -24.23 8.66
C VAL A 421 -22.09 -25.50 8.45
N GLN A 422 -21.94 -26.49 9.34
CA GLN A 422 -22.70 -27.74 9.28
C GLN A 422 -24.21 -27.49 9.26
N LYS A 423 -24.72 -26.64 10.17
CA LYS A 423 -26.16 -26.35 10.25
C LYS A 423 -26.71 -25.66 9.01
N VAL A 424 -25.93 -24.77 8.39
CA VAL A 424 -26.30 -24.14 7.10
C VAL A 424 -26.36 -25.19 5.99
N LEU A 425 -25.35 -26.05 5.89
CA LEU A 425 -25.31 -27.12 4.88
C LEU A 425 -26.46 -28.12 5.07
N ASP A 426 -26.79 -28.47 6.31
CA ASP A 426 -27.91 -29.35 6.62
C ASP A 426 -29.23 -28.75 6.15
N GLY A 427 -29.46 -27.45 6.40
CA GLY A 427 -30.71 -26.84 5.98
C GLY A 427 -30.81 -26.52 4.47
N VAL A 428 -29.69 -26.56 3.71
CA VAL A 428 -29.72 -26.68 2.24
C VAL A 428 -30.34 -28.02 1.81
N ARG A 429 -30.24 -29.09 2.61
CA ARG A 429 -30.66 -30.46 2.27
C ARG A 429 -32.10 -30.81 2.63
N VAL A 430 -32.67 -30.21 3.68
CA VAL A 430 -33.95 -30.60 4.32
C VAL A 430 -35.17 -30.65 3.37
N HIS A 431 -35.10 -30.10 2.15
CA HIS A 431 -36.22 -30.10 1.21
C HIS A 431 -36.42 -31.41 0.41
N SER A 432 -35.49 -32.37 0.48
CA SER A 432 -35.60 -33.57 -0.37
C SER A 432 -36.44 -34.73 0.21
N THR A 433 -36.66 -34.82 1.52
CA THR A 433 -37.10 -36.09 2.13
C THR A 433 -38.53 -36.11 2.68
N ASN A 434 -39.17 -34.96 2.91
CA ASN A 434 -40.44 -34.90 3.65
C ASN A 434 -41.71 -34.81 2.79
N ALA A 435 -41.61 -34.87 1.45
CA ALA A 435 -42.79 -34.80 0.58
C ALA A 435 -43.58 -36.14 0.52
N ASP A 436 -42.95 -37.28 0.82
CA ASP A 436 -43.58 -38.61 0.66
C ASP A 436 -44.23 -39.19 1.92
N SER A 437 -44.01 -38.60 3.10
CA SER A 437 -44.69 -39.05 4.34
C SER A 437 -46.05 -38.35 4.51
N ARG A 438 -46.92 -38.42 3.49
CA ARG A 438 -48.34 -38.08 3.68
C ARG A 438 -48.98 -39.26 4.43
N PRO A 439 -49.47 -39.10 5.67
CA PRO A 439 -50.10 -40.20 6.39
C PRO A 439 -51.29 -40.69 5.55
N ALA A 440 -51.28 -41.98 5.24
CA ALA A 440 -52.30 -42.66 4.46
C ALA A 440 -53.67 -42.59 5.18
N ALA A 441 -54.38 -41.48 4.99
CA ALA A 441 -55.81 -41.42 5.25
C ALA A 441 -56.50 -42.04 4.03
N SER A 442 -56.93 -43.28 4.21
CA SER A 442 -57.80 -44.05 3.32
C SER A 442 -58.97 -43.23 2.76
N GLY A 443 -59.06 -43.10 1.44
CA GLY A 443 -60.21 -42.49 0.78
C GLY A 443 -60.08 -42.51 -0.74
N LEU A 444 -60.76 -43.45 -1.37
CA LEU A 444 -60.83 -43.69 -2.82
C LEU A 444 -61.10 -42.42 -3.63
N GLY A 445 -60.22 -42.12 -4.59
CA GLY A 445 -60.41 -41.04 -5.54
C GLY A 445 -59.35 -41.06 -6.63
N SER A 446 -59.56 -41.90 -7.65
CA SER A 446 -58.77 -41.96 -8.88
C SER A 446 -58.78 -40.59 -9.57
N GLY A 447 -57.63 -39.93 -9.59
CA GLY A 447 -57.41 -38.65 -10.23
C GLY A 447 -55.93 -38.52 -10.59
N SER A 448 -55.57 -39.14 -11.71
CA SER A 448 -54.31 -38.93 -12.43
C SER A 448 -54.04 -37.44 -12.67
N TYR A 449 -52.76 -37.07 -12.78
CA TYR A 449 -52.15 -35.74 -13.00
C TYR A 449 -51.64 -35.03 -11.75
N SER A 450 -50.34 -35.19 -11.49
CA SER A 450 -49.47 -34.08 -11.09
C SER A 450 -48.00 -34.47 -11.32
N ASP A 451 -47.43 -34.00 -12.42
CA ASP A 451 -45.98 -33.84 -12.61
C ASP A 451 -45.47 -32.88 -11.52
N SER A 452 -45.18 -33.42 -10.34
CA SER A 452 -44.41 -32.70 -9.32
C SER A 452 -42.95 -32.85 -9.70
N ALA A 453 -42.51 -32.01 -10.65
CA ALA A 453 -41.09 -31.86 -10.94
C ALA A 453 -40.37 -31.58 -9.60
N SER A 454 -39.58 -32.56 -9.16
CA SER A 454 -38.79 -32.45 -7.93
C SER A 454 -37.90 -31.21 -8.06
N LEU A 455 -38.19 -30.20 -7.25
CA LEU A 455 -37.38 -28.98 -7.14
C LEU A 455 -36.05 -29.35 -6.48
N GLN A 456 -35.15 -29.95 -7.25
CA GLN A 456 -33.77 -30.14 -6.81
C GLN A 456 -33.15 -28.76 -6.59
N SER A 457 -32.47 -28.59 -5.46
CA SER A 457 -31.70 -27.39 -5.17
C SER A 457 -30.74 -27.09 -6.33
N ALA A 458 -30.86 -25.88 -6.88
CA ALA A 458 -30.06 -25.37 -8.00
C ALA A 458 -28.65 -24.94 -7.59
N LEU A 459 -28.21 -25.25 -6.37
CA LEU A 459 -26.89 -24.85 -5.88
C LEU A 459 -25.81 -25.56 -6.70
N GLU A 460 -25.13 -24.77 -7.54
CA GLU A 460 -24.06 -25.20 -8.45
C GLU A 460 -22.69 -25.10 -7.75
N HIS A 461 -22.49 -24.06 -6.93
CA HIS A 461 -21.21 -23.75 -6.30
C HIS A 461 -21.35 -23.39 -4.83
N LEU A 462 -20.54 -24.01 -3.99
CA LEU A 462 -20.37 -23.66 -2.58
C LEU A 462 -18.94 -23.16 -2.37
N THR A 463 -18.77 -21.94 -1.89
CA THR A 463 -17.47 -21.41 -1.45
C THR A 463 -17.47 -21.30 0.06
N LEU A 464 -16.44 -21.84 0.71
CA LEU A 464 -16.20 -21.65 2.14
C LEU A 464 -14.89 -20.88 2.29
N GLU A 465 -14.98 -19.62 2.72
CA GLU A 465 -13.84 -18.75 2.96
C GLU A 465 -13.57 -18.70 4.48
N ILE A 466 -12.44 -19.27 4.91
CA ILE A 466 -12.06 -19.29 6.32
C ILE A 466 -10.84 -18.41 6.53
N ASP A 467 -11.01 -17.35 7.32
CA ASP A 467 -9.94 -16.49 7.77
C ASP A 467 -9.20 -17.14 8.94
N LEU A 468 -7.91 -17.40 8.73
CA LEU A 468 -7.00 -17.98 9.72
C LEU A 468 -6.20 -16.87 10.38
N PRO A 469 -5.92 -16.95 11.70
CA PRO A 469 -5.17 -15.93 12.40
C PRO A 469 -3.77 -15.81 11.82
N ARG A 470 -3.18 -14.60 11.90
CA ARG A 470 -1.86 -14.34 11.33
C ARG A 470 -0.83 -15.39 11.80
N PRO A 471 -0.16 -16.11 10.89
CA PRO A 471 0.77 -17.17 11.27
C PRO A 471 2.05 -16.61 11.91
N ASP A 472 2.10 -16.56 13.24
CA ASP A 472 3.35 -16.56 14.00
C ASP A 472 3.80 -18.02 14.28
N SER A 473 4.96 -18.23 14.93
CA SER A 473 5.43 -19.61 15.20
C SER A 473 4.49 -20.42 16.08
N ARG A 474 3.70 -19.78 16.95
CA ARG A 474 2.79 -20.43 17.89
C ARG A 474 1.49 -20.82 17.18
N THR A 475 0.83 -19.86 16.57
CA THR A 475 -0.38 -20.04 15.76
C THR A 475 -0.19 -21.09 14.66
N SER A 476 0.99 -21.18 14.03
CA SER A 476 1.25 -22.22 13.01
C SER A 476 1.19 -23.63 13.58
N HIS A 477 1.73 -23.85 14.77
CA HIS A 477 1.63 -25.12 15.47
C HIS A 477 0.17 -25.40 15.83
N ALA A 478 -0.53 -24.43 16.41
CA ALA A 478 -1.94 -24.57 16.75
C ALA A 478 -2.82 -24.89 15.52
N LEU A 479 -2.61 -24.21 14.39
CA LEU A 479 -3.32 -24.47 13.13
C LEU A 479 -3.10 -25.89 12.61
N SER A 480 -1.91 -26.47 12.79
CA SER A 480 -1.63 -27.87 12.43
C SER A 480 -2.32 -28.90 13.32
N LYS A 481 -2.85 -28.45 14.47
CA LYS A 481 -3.51 -29.26 15.49
C LYS A 481 -5.03 -29.06 15.53
N ILE A 482 -5.58 -28.12 14.74
CA ILE A 482 -7.02 -27.95 14.60
C ILE A 482 -7.64 -29.24 14.07
N GLN A 483 -8.71 -29.69 14.72
CA GLN A 483 -9.48 -30.83 14.27
C GLN A 483 -10.41 -30.40 13.15
N TRP A 484 -10.00 -30.68 11.91
CA TRP A 484 -10.77 -30.37 10.70
C TRP A 484 -11.92 -31.34 10.44
N SER A 485 -11.97 -32.47 11.17
CA SER A 485 -12.95 -33.55 11.00
C SER A 485 -14.42 -33.07 11.04
N HIS A 486 -14.74 -32.07 11.86
CA HIS A 486 -16.08 -31.47 11.90
C HIS A 486 -16.45 -30.79 10.58
N LEU A 487 -15.51 -30.05 10.02
CA LEU A 487 -15.73 -29.39 8.75
C LEU A 487 -15.74 -30.40 7.60
N THR A 488 -14.79 -31.32 7.58
CA THR A 488 -14.65 -32.32 6.52
C THR A 488 -15.85 -33.27 6.49
N SER A 489 -16.36 -33.71 7.64
CA SER A 489 -17.58 -34.53 7.73
C SER A 489 -18.83 -33.77 7.27
N ALA A 490 -18.98 -32.49 7.62
CA ALA A 490 -20.10 -31.67 7.14
C ALA A 490 -20.08 -31.50 5.61
N LEU A 491 -18.91 -31.24 5.03
CA LEU A 491 -18.71 -31.13 3.59
C LEU A 491 -18.91 -32.47 2.87
N ALA A 492 -18.35 -33.56 3.42
CA ALA A 492 -18.51 -34.91 2.88
C ALA A 492 -19.99 -35.31 2.86
N SER A 493 -20.69 -35.10 3.97
CA SER A 493 -22.14 -35.33 4.08
C SER A 493 -22.90 -34.54 3.00
N PHE A 494 -22.52 -33.27 2.77
CA PHE A 494 -23.14 -32.43 1.74
C PHE A 494 -22.90 -32.95 0.32
N CYS A 495 -21.70 -33.47 0.05
CA CYS A 495 -21.36 -34.04 -1.25
C CYS A 495 -22.00 -35.43 -1.47
N SER A 496 -22.21 -36.21 -0.42
CA SER A 496 -22.77 -37.57 -0.48
C SER A 496 -24.27 -37.65 -0.79
N ASP A 497 -25.04 -36.58 -0.63
CA ASP A 497 -26.50 -36.58 -0.87
C ASP A 497 -26.91 -36.74 -2.36
N ARG A 498 -25.97 -37.02 -3.25
CA ARG A 498 -26.28 -37.59 -4.57
C ARG A 498 -26.83 -38.98 -4.35
N SER A 499 -28.16 -39.10 -4.36
CA SER A 499 -28.86 -40.38 -4.47
C SER A 499 -28.49 -41.04 -5.80
N CYS A 500 -27.35 -41.72 -5.81
CA CYS A 500 -26.88 -42.61 -6.85
C CYS A 500 -27.81 -43.84 -6.86
N SER A 501 -28.94 -43.72 -7.56
CA SER A 501 -29.81 -44.87 -7.86
C SER A 501 -29.94 -45.17 -9.37
N SER A 502 -29.27 -44.42 -10.25
CA SER A 502 -29.23 -44.73 -11.69
C SER A 502 -27.86 -45.29 -12.11
N THR A 503 -27.84 -46.59 -12.41
CA THR A 503 -26.68 -47.37 -12.88
C THR A 503 -26.20 -47.04 -14.31
N SER A 504 -26.56 -45.88 -14.87
CA SER A 504 -26.11 -45.46 -16.20
C SER A 504 -25.05 -44.36 -16.10
N PHE A 505 -23.79 -44.76 -16.28
CA PHE A 505 -22.63 -43.88 -16.41
C PHE A 505 -22.69 -43.06 -17.71
N GLU A 506 -23.47 -41.98 -17.73
CA GLU A 506 -23.18 -40.83 -18.56
C GLU A 506 -22.93 -39.62 -17.65
N PRO A 507 -21.74 -39.00 -17.69
CA PRO A 507 -21.44 -37.80 -16.91
C PRO A 507 -22.23 -36.62 -17.51
N THR A 508 -23.44 -36.39 -17.00
CA THR A 508 -24.16 -35.14 -17.27
C THR A 508 -23.48 -33.99 -16.53
N SER A 509 -23.36 -32.85 -17.20
CA SER A 509 -22.48 -31.72 -16.87
C SER A 509 -22.86 -30.88 -15.64
N SER A 510 -23.67 -31.40 -14.71
CA SER A 510 -24.11 -30.67 -13.52
C SER A 510 -23.39 -31.15 -12.25
N SER A 511 -22.06 -31.08 -12.23
CA SER A 511 -21.27 -31.31 -11.02
C SER A 511 -21.43 -30.12 -10.05
N ARG A 512 -21.85 -30.39 -8.81
CA ARG A 512 -21.74 -29.40 -7.72
C ARG A 512 -20.26 -29.23 -7.43
N HIS A 513 -19.80 -27.98 -7.37
CA HIS A 513 -18.42 -27.67 -7.04
C HIS A 513 -18.36 -27.04 -5.65
N VAL A 514 -17.44 -27.54 -4.83
CA VAL A 514 -17.15 -26.99 -3.50
C VAL A 514 -15.73 -26.40 -3.56
N GLU A 515 -15.59 -25.15 -3.17
CA GLU A 515 -14.31 -24.46 -3.08
C GLU A 515 -14.06 -24.03 -1.64
N LEU A 516 -13.05 -24.62 -1.01
CA LEU A 516 -12.56 -24.24 0.31
C LEU A 516 -11.39 -23.28 0.14
N LEU A 517 -11.61 -22.02 0.48
CA LEU A 517 -10.65 -20.94 0.39
C LEU A 517 -10.12 -20.60 1.78
N LEU A 518 -8.83 -20.82 2.01
CA LEU A 518 -8.15 -20.43 3.23
C LEU A 518 -7.47 -19.09 3.02
N SER A 519 -7.79 -18.15 3.89
CA SER A 519 -7.30 -16.78 3.86
C SER A 519 -6.49 -16.59 5.15
N ALA A 520 -5.25 -16.08 5.07
CA ALA A 520 -4.57 -15.62 6.28
C ALA A 520 -5.04 -14.20 6.56
N GLU A 521 -5.53 -13.96 7.78
CA GLU A 521 -6.17 -12.73 8.26
C GLU A 521 -5.63 -11.50 7.54
N ARG A 522 -6.41 -11.00 6.59
CA ARG A 522 -6.27 -9.63 6.10
C ARG A 522 -6.73 -8.77 7.26
N ARG A 523 -5.82 -8.03 7.90
CA ARG A 523 -6.23 -6.94 8.81
C ARG A 523 -7.17 -6.00 8.03
N THR A 524 -8.47 -6.18 8.19
CA THR A 524 -9.49 -5.16 7.91
C THR A 524 -9.64 -4.23 9.12
N ASN A 525 -9.12 -4.63 10.29
CA ASN A 525 -8.96 -3.77 11.47
C ASN A 525 -7.71 -2.89 11.33
N ASN A 526 -7.86 -1.73 10.69
CA ASN A 526 -6.92 -0.61 10.76
C ASN A 526 -7.06 0.13 12.10
N ALA A 527 -6.43 -0.38 13.16
CA ALA A 527 -6.19 0.43 14.35
C ALA A 527 -4.81 0.08 14.97
N ASN A 528 -3.96 1.10 15.02
CA ASN A 528 -2.70 1.22 15.75
C ASN A 528 -1.53 0.31 15.30
N HIS A 529 -0.80 0.73 14.28
CA HIS A 529 0.67 0.62 14.25
C HIS A 529 1.30 1.82 13.54
N ASN A 530 2.21 2.50 14.24
CA ASN A 530 3.02 3.60 13.72
C ASN A 530 3.70 3.23 12.38
N ALA A 531 3.68 4.18 11.45
CA ALA A 531 4.09 4.05 10.06
C ALA A 531 5.61 3.98 9.84
N ASN A 532 6.32 3.10 10.54
CA ASN A 532 7.76 2.83 10.34
C ASN A 532 8.08 1.32 10.16
N THR A 533 7.21 0.55 9.49
CA THR A 533 7.41 -0.90 9.24
C THR A 533 7.47 -1.29 7.77
N THR A 534 8.61 -1.04 7.11
CA THR A 534 8.94 -1.54 5.76
C THR A 534 9.37 -3.04 5.73
N GLY A 535 9.22 -3.78 6.84
CA GLY A 535 9.72 -5.16 7.02
C GLY A 535 8.74 -6.33 6.75
N ASN A 536 7.48 -6.09 6.36
CA ASN A 536 6.43 -7.14 6.35
C ASN A 536 6.53 -8.21 5.23
N ARG A 537 7.51 -8.14 4.32
CA ARG A 537 7.55 -9.03 3.15
C ARG A 537 8.05 -10.45 3.46
N ARG A 538 8.84 -10.62 4.53
CA ARG A 538 9.37 -11.94 4.96
C ARG A 538 8.31 -12.78 5.67
N ASP A 539 7.39 -12.13 6.39
CA ASP A 539 6.28 -12.77 7.09
C ASP A 539 5.28 -13.39 6.11
N ASN A 540 5.03 -12.73 4.98
CA ASN A 540 4.12 -13.26 3.95
C ASN A 540 4.59 -14.61 3.36
N TYR A 541 5.90 -14.85 3.25
CA TYR A 541 6.41 -16.14 2.73
C TYR A 541 6.29 -17.28 3.73
N LEU A 542 6.55 -17.02 5.01
CA LEU A 542 6.35 -18.01 6.07
C LEU A 542 4.88 -18.39 6.14
N ASN A 543 3.98 -17.42 5.98
CA ASN A 543 2.53 -17.63 5.99
C ASN A 543 2.09 -18.63 4.90
N VAL A 544 2.62 -18.54 3.68
CA VAL A 544 2.26 -19.48 2.59
C VAL A 544 2.69 -20.92 2.91
N THR A 545 3.94 -21.14 3.34
CA THR A 545 4.41 -22.50 3.71
C THR A 545 3.68 -23.08 4.90
N ARG A 546 3.15 -22.24 5.79
CA ARG A 546 2.37 -22.66 6.96
C ARG A 546 0.94 -23.02 6.55
N LEU A 547 0.33 -22.24 5.65
CA LEU A 547 -0.94 -22.59 5.03
C LEU A 547 -0.85 -23.90 4.24
N GLU A 548 0.28 -24.20 3.58
CA GLU A 548 0.49 -25.49 2.91
C GLU A 548 0.33 -26.68 3.87
N SER A 549 0.77 -26.58 5.14
CA SER A 549 0.54 -27.66 6.11
C SER A 549 -0.94 -27.86 6.46
N VAL A 550 -1.71 -26.78 6.56
CA VAL A 550 -3.16 -26.84 6.80
C VAL A 550 -3.88 -27.45 5.58
N ILE A 551 -3.47 -27.06 4.38
CA ILE A 551 -3.99 -27.63 3.13
C ILE A 551 -3.70 -29.14 3.06
N ASN A 552 -2.47 -29.56 3.38
CA ASN A 552 -2.12 -30.98 3.38
C ASN A 552 -2.96 -31.75 4.40
N ALA A 553 -3.14 -31.21 5.62
CA ALA A 553 -4.01 -31.82 6.64
C ALA A 553 -5.46 -31.98 6.16
N LEU A 554 -6.01 -30.98 5.46
CA LEU A 554 -7.35 -31.04 4.87
C LEU A 554 -7.45 -32.00 3.68
N GLN A 555 -6.40 -32.12 2.87
CA GLN A 555 -6.33 -33.05 1.75
C GLN A 555 -6.17 -34.51 2.19
N ASP A 556 -5.46 -34.73 3.30
CA ASP A 556 -5.20 -36.05 3.87
C ASP A 556 -6.34 -36.56 4.76
N ASP A 557 -7.32 -35.71 5.11
CA ASP A 557 -8.50 -36.09 5.89
C ASP A 557 -9.34 -37.14 5.16
N ALA A 558 -9.62 -38.26 5.85
CA ALA A 558 -10.28 -39.42 5.27
C ALA A 558 -11.67 -39.10 4.69
N HIS A 559 -12.37 -38.09 5.22
CA HIS A 559 -13.70 -37.73 4.75
C HIS A 559 -13.68 -36.88 3.47
N LEU A 560 -12.64 -36.08 3.23
CA LEU A 560 -12.54 -35.22 2.05
C LEU A 560 -11.72 -35.82 0.91
N ARG A 561 -10.79 -36.74 1.21
CA ARG A 561 -9.83 -37.27 0.25
C ARG A 561 -10.48 -37.74 -1.06
N GLU A 562 -11.55 -38.52 -0.98
CA GLU A 562 -12.26 -39.01 -2.17
C GLU A 562 -12.82 -37.86 -3.03
N PHE A 563 -13.42 -36.84 -2.40
CA PHE A 563 -14.02 -35.70 -3.11
C PHE A 563 -12.97 -34.76 -3.71
N VAL A 564 -11.81 -34.63 -3.07
CA VAL A 564 -10.66 -33.88 -3.59
C VAL A 564 -10.07 -34.61 -4.80
N GLU A 565 -9.89 -35.93 -4.72
CA GLU A 565 -9.41 -36.75 -5.84
C GLU A 565 -10.36 -36.71 -7.05
N GLN A 566 -11.67 -36.55 -6.80
CA GLN A 566 -12.71 -36.39 -7.83
C GLN A 566 -12.89 -34.94 -8.35
N ASP A 567 -12.10 -33.96 -7.87
CA ASP A 567 -12.24 -32.52 -8.18
C ASP A 567 -13.63 -31.93 -7.86
N VAL A 568 -14.35 -32.57 -6.93
CA VAL A 568 -15.61 -32.07 -6.35
C VAL A 568 -15.32 -30.98 -5.32
N VAL A 569 -14.28 -31.19 -4.50
CA VAL A 569 -13.79 -30.23 -3.50
C VAL A 569 -12.43 -29.70 -3.92
N ARG A 570 -12.32 -28.39 -4.11
CA ARG A 570 -11.06 -27.69 -4.38
C ARG A 570 -10.62 -26.90 -3.17
N ILE A 571 -9.38 -27.10 -2.74
CA ILE A 571 -8.80 -26.37 -1.60
C ILE A 571 -7.79 -25.37 -2.15
N GLY A 572 -8.00 -24.07 -1.88
CA GLY A 572 -7.18 -22.97 -2.36
C GLY A 572 -6.77 -22.00 -1.25
N VAL A 573 -5.77 -21.17 -1.52
CA VAL A 573 -5.35 -20.08 -0.64
C VAL A 573 -5.68 -18.75 -1.29
N VAL A 574 -6.38 -17.87 -0.58
CA VAL A 574 -6.63 -16.50 -1.05
C VAL A 574 -5.40 -15.66 -0.74
N GLY A 575 -4.78 -15.13 -1.80
CA GLY A 575 -3.67 -14.19 -1.62
C GLY A 575 -4.13 -12.88 -1.00
N THR A 576 -3.23 -12.18 -0.30
CA THR A 576 -3.48 -10.86 0.31
C THR A 576 -3.94 -9.79 -0.67
N ASP A 577 -3.88 -10.04 -1.97
CA ASP A 577 -4.22 -9.10 -3.04
C ASP A 577 -5.60 -9.40 -3.66
N GLY A 578 -6.30 -10.46 -3.21
CA GLY A 578 -7.65 -10.80 -3.68
C GLY A 578 -7.66 -11.44 -5.08
N GLU A 579 -6.49 -11.63 -5.69
CA GLU A 579 -6.35 -12.44 -6.89
C GLU A 579 -6.62 -13.91 -6.55
N ARG A 580 -7.66 -14.48 -7.14
CA ARG A 580 -7.93 -15.92 -7.07
C ARG A 580 -6.72 -16.69 -7.63
N PRO A 581 -6.23 -17.73 -6.96
CA PRO A 581 -5.17 -18.56 -7.49
C PRO A 581 -5.64 -19.23 -8.80
N SER A 582 -4.91 -19.01 -9.90
CA SER A 582 -5.13 -19.78 -11.13
C SER A 582 -4.79 -21.25 -10.86
N THR A 583 -5.79 -22.12 -10.88
CA THR A 583 -5.62 -23.56 -10.70
C THR A 583 -4.82 -24.14 -11.87
N SER A 584 -3.54 -24.46 -11.64
CA SER A 584 -2.75 -25.23 -12.60
C SER A 584 -3.14 -26.70 -12.52
N THR A 585 -4.21 -27.09 -13.22
CA THR A 585 -4.59 -28.50 -13.39
C THR A 585 -3.83 -29.17 -14.54
N THR A 586 -3.75 -30.49 -14.41
CA THR A 586 -2.98 -31.48 -15.16
C THR A 586 -3.12 -31.39 -16.69
N LYS A 587 -1.98 -31.59 -17.36
CA LYS A 587 -1.81 -31.54 -18.82
C LYS A 587 -2.75 -32.52 -19.54
N ASN A 588 -3.69 -31.99 -20.33
CA ASN A 588 -4.30 -32.71 -21.45
C ASN A 588 -4.12 -31.86 -22.72
N PRO A 589 -3.47 -32.36 -23.79
CA PRO A 589 -3.11 -31.54 -24.94
C PRO A 589 -4.30 -31.40 -25.90
N ARG A 590 -4.94 -30.22 -25.93
CA ARG A 590 -5.85 -29.82 -27.02
C ARG A 590 -5.08 -29.04 -28.10
N ARG A 591 -5.39 -29.32 -29.37
CA ARG A 591 -4.74 -28.76 -30.59
C ARG A 591 -4.84 -27.22 -30.65
N PRO A 592 -3.77 -26.51 -31.08
CA PRO A 592 -3.80 -25.05 -31.19
C PRO A 592 -4.51 -24.57 -32.46
N VAL A 593 -5.52 -23.71 -32.27
CA VAL A 593 -6.14 -22.89 -33.31
C VAL A 593 -5.19 -21.73 -33.65
N ARG A 594 -4.94 -21.49 -34.94
CA ARG A 594 -4.09 -20.37 -35.41
C ARG A 594 -4.81 -19.03 -35.22
N GLY A 595 -4.50 -18.32 -34.14
CA GLY A 595 -4.90 -16.92 -33.95
C GLY A 595 -4.01 -15.92 -34.71
N PRO A 596 -4.45 -14.66 -34.86
CA PRO A 596 -3.69 -13.60 -35.52
C PRO A 596 -2.38 -13.29 -34.76
N GLN A 597 -1.27 -13.14 -35.49
CA GLN A 597 0.04 -12.82 -34.91
C GLN A 597 0.18 -11.30 -34.72
N LEU A 598 0.49 -10.87 -33.49
CA LEU A 598 0.89 -9.48 -33.18
C LEU A 598 2.25 -9.16 -33.83
N PRO A 599 2.46 -7.92 -34.34
CA PRO A 599 3.77 -7.45 -34.77
C PRO A 599 4.83 -7.58 -33.67
N LEU A 600 6.07 -7.93 -34.04
CA LEU A 600 7.16 -8.20 -33.10
C LEU A 600 7.56 -6.96 -32.29
N GLU A 601 7.38 -5.77 -32.86
CA GLU A 601 7.67 -4.49 -32.23
C GLU A 601 6.74 -4.23 -31.04
N ILE A 602 5.45 -4.57 -31.18
CA ILE A 602 4.47 -4.42 -30.10
C ILE A 602 4.79 -5.41 -28.97
N ILE A 603 5.15 -6.64 -29.32
CA ILE A 603 5.58 -7.65 -28.34
C ILE A 603 6.82 -7.16 -27.58
N ASP A 604 7.82 -6.60 -28.27
CA ASP A 604 9.02 -6.05 -27.64
C ASP A 604 8.72 -4.87 -26.71
N HIS A 605 7.77 -3.98 -27.09
CA HIS A 605 7.30 -2.89 -26.24
C HIS A 605 6.54 -3.37 -25.00
N ILE A 606 5.72 -4.42 -25.12
CA ILE A 606 5.06 -5.04 -23.97
C ILE A 606 6.10 -5.65 -23.02
N LEU A 607 7.08 -6.39 -23.56
CA LEU A 607 8.15 -6.97 -22.76
C LEU A 607 9.03 -5.89 -22.11
N LEU A 608 9.28 -4.78 -22.80
CA LEU A 608 9.95 -3.61 -22.24
C LEU A 608 9.14 -2.98 -21.11
N ALA A 609 7.83 -2.82 -21.28
CA ALA A 609 6.94 -2.30 -20.24
C ALA A 609 6.89 -3.24 -19.02
N LEU A 610 6.83 -4.56 -19.23
CA LEU A 610 6.92 -5.57 -18.18
C LEU A 610 8.28 -5.53 -17.46
N ARG A 611 9.37 -5.25 -18.18
CA ARG A 611 10.70 -5.06 -17.59
C ARG A 611 10.75 -3.81 -16.72
N LEU A 612 10.23 -2.69 -17.23
CA LEU A 612 10.20 -1.41 -16.52
C LEU A 612 9.28 -1.45 -15.29
N SER A 613 8.21 -2.24 -15.33
CA SER A 613 7.33 -2.48 -14.18
C SER A 613 7.88 -3.52 -13.19
N SER A 614 9.09 -4.06 -13.42
CA SER A 614 9.71 -5.12 -12.60
C SER A 614 8.87 -6.41 -12.50
N ASN A 615 7.96 -6.68 -13.44
CA ASN A 615 7.14 -7.89 -13.49
C ASN A 615 7.87 -9.06 -14.16
N ILE A 616 8.95 -9.50 -13.50
CA ILE A 616 9.83 -10.59 -13.94
C ILE A 616 9.11 -11.95 -14.05
N PRO A 617 8.15 -12.32 -13.17
CA PRO A 617 7.39 -13.56 -13.34
C PRO A 617 6.66 -13.62 -14.69
N SER A 618 5.97 -12.54 -15.09
CA SER A 618 5.31 -12.48 -16.40
C SER A 618 6.31 -12.58 -17.55
N LEU A 619 7.50 -11.95 -17.44
CA LEU A 619 8.57 -12.09 -18.44
C LEU A 619 9.09 -13.54 -18.54
N HIS A 620 9.21 -14.26 -17.43
CA HIS A 620 9.58 -15.68 -17.43
C HIS A 620 8.50 -16.55 -18.07
N THR A 621 7.22 -16.29 -17.80
CA THR A 621 6.11 -16.98 -18.47
C THR A 621 6.19 -16.79 -19.99
N CYS A 622 6.57 -15.60 -20.46
CA CYS A 622 6.79 -15.34 -21.89
C CYS A 622 7.88 -16.23 -22.52
N LEU A 623 8.88 -16.71 -21.76
CA LEU A 623 9.89 -17.65 -22.27
C LEU A 623 9.32 -19.04 -22.61
N GLU A 624 8.16 -19.38 -22.05
CA GLU A 624 7.51 -20.68 -22.23
C GLU A 624 6.49 -20.69 -23.38
N VAL A 625 6.04 -19.51 -23.84
CA VAL A 625 4.97 -19.38 -24.85
C VAL A 625 5.39 -19.88 -26.24
N SER A 626 6.51 -19.38 -26.78
CA SER A 626 7.00 -19.76 -28.11
C SER A 626 8.48 -19.43 -28.28
N HIS A 627 9.13 -19.97 -29.32
CA HIS A 627 10.53 -19.65 -29.62
C HIS A 627 10.73 -18.15 -29.93
N THR A 628 9.78 -17.52 -30.62
CA THR A 628 9.84 -16.09 -30.96
C THR A 628 9.69 -15.22 -29.72
N PHE A 629 8.71 -15.52 -28.87
CA PHE A 629 8.55 -14.84 -27.58
C PHE A 629 9.76 -15.06 -26.68
N ARG A 630 10.33 -16.27 -26.67
CA ARG A 630 11.58 -16.56 -25.95
C ARG A 630 12.72 -15.68 -26.44
N ALA A 631 12.96 -15.59 -27.74
CA ALA A 631 14.06 -14.78 -28.29
C ALA A 631 13.95 -13.28 -27.93
N LEU A 632 12.73 -12.74 -27.88
CA LEU A 632 12.48 -11.36 -27.45
C LEU A 632 12.56 -11.21 -25.92
N ALA A 633 11.90 -12.09 -25.17
CA ALA A 633 11.82 -12.04 -23.72
C ALA A 633 13.18 -12.32 -23.05
N GLU A 634 14.04 -13.18 -23.60
CA GLU A 634 15.39 -13.45 -23.06
C GLU A 634 16.20 -12.15 -22.89
N ARG A 635 16.06 -11.19 -23.82
CA ARG A 635 16.75 -9.89 -23.74
C ARG A 635 16.28 -9.05 -22.56
N HIS A 636 15.01 -9.16 -22.18
CA HIS A 636 14.40 -8.39 -21.10
C HIS A 636 14.52 -9.09 -19.75
N VAL A 637 14.37 -10.42 -19.73
CA VAL A 637 14.53 -11.27 -18.53
C VAL A 637 15.96 -11.17 -17.99
N TYR A 638 16.95 -11.31 -18.86
CA TYR A 638 18.36 -11.34 -18.43
C TYR A 638 19.02 -9.95 -18.42
N TYR A 639 18.26 -8.87 -18.64
CA TYR A 639 18.81 -7.52 -18.58
C TYR A 639 19.35 -7.19 -17.18
N HIS A 640 18.59 -7.56 -16.14
CA HIS A 640 18.94 -7.44 -14.73
C HIS A 640 19.23 -8.84 -14.16
N LEU A 641 20.49 -9.08 -13.79
CA LEU A 641 20.93 -10.33 -13.20
C LEU A 641 21.20 -10.10 -11.71
N ALA A 642 20.63 -10.91 -10.83
CA ALA A 642 20.91 -10.86 -9.39
C ALA A 642 21.57 -12.16 -8.92
N LEU A 643 22.80 -12.04 -8.41
CA LEU A 643 23.59 -13.12 -7.81
C LEU A 643 23.49 -13.04 -6.29
N SER A 644 23.24 -14.17 -5.64
CA SER A 644 23.24 -14.28 -4.18
C SER A 644 24.41 -15.13 -3.71
N SER A 645 25.17 -14.62 -2.75
CA SER A 645 26.19 -15.39 -2.03
C SER A 645 25.62 -16.18 -0.84
N VAL A 646 24.33 -16.04 -0.54
CA VAL A 646 23.66 -16.83 0.50
C VAL A 646 23.34 -18.21 -0.07
N PRO A 647 23.79 -19.29 0.59
CA PRO A 647 23.43 -20.64 0.18
C PRO A 647 21.91 -20.80 0.25
N THR A 648 21.30 -21.16 -0.88
CA THR A 648 19.88 -21.53 -0.90
C THR A 648 19.75 -22.79 -0.05
N SER A 649 19.05 -22.70 1.08
CA SER A 649 18.82 -23.80 2.04
C SER A 649 18.84 -25.19 1.39
N ARG A 650 19.71 -26.09 1.89
CA ARG A 650 19.97 -27.46 1.40
C ARG A 650 18.72 -28.30 1.10
N LYS A 651 17.55 -27.93 1.63
CA LYS A 651 16.28 -28.63 1.38
C LYS A 651 15.75 -28.45 -0.05
N ASN A 652 16.27 -27.52 -0.85
CA ASN A 652 15.82 -27.26 -2.23
C ASN A 652 16.94 -27.44 -3.28
N HIS A 653 17.72 -28.53 -3.23
CA HIS A 653 18.65 -28.81 -4.32
C HIS A 653 17.90 -29.14 -5.63
N PRO A 654 18.08 -28.37 -6.73
CA PRO A 654 17.59 -28.78 -8.03
C PRO A 654 18.39 -30.00 -8.50
N ASN A 655 17.68 -31.06 -8.87
CA ASN A 655 18.26 -32.30 -9.40
C ASN A 655 19.17 -31.98 -10.61
N PRO A 656 20.47 -32.34 -10.59
CA PRO A 656 21.48 -31.90 -11.58
C PRO A 656 21.24 -32.38 -13.02
N LYS A 657 20.28 -33.29 -13.26
CA LYS A 657 20.01 -33.87 -14.59
C LYS A 657 18.90 -33.18 -15.39
N GLY A 658 18.38 -32.04 -14.94
CA GLY A 658 17.43 -31.26 -15.74
C GLY A 658 17.63 -29.77 -15.52
N ILE A 659 17.96 -29.03 -16.59
CA ILE A 659 17.88 -27.56 -16.63
C ILE A 659 16.40 -27.20 -16.52
N ARG A 660 15.82 -27.26 -15.32
CA ARG A 660 14.52 -26.67 -15.04
C ARG A 660 14.72 -25.16 -14.96
N THR A 661 13.91 -24.42 -15.72
CA THR A 661 13.73 -22.99 -15.53
C THR A 661 13.44 -22.71 -14.05
N PRO A 662 13.93 -21.59 -13.49
CA PRO A 662 13.60 -21.22 -12.11
C PRO A 662 12.07 -21.26 -11.97
N SER A 663 11.60 -22.07 -11.01
CA SER A 663 10.18 -22.23 -10.72
C SER A 663 9.52 -20.85 -10.61
N ALA A 664 8.40 -20.65 -11.32
CA ALA A 664 7.60 -19.41 -11.31
C ALA A 664 7.11 -18.96 -9.91
N LYS A 665 7.42 -19.73 -8.86
CA LYS A 665 7.03 -19.52 -7.46
C LYS A 665 7.91 -18.51 -6.69
N SER A 666 9.00 -17.98 -7.26
CA SER A 666 9.85 -16.96 -6.61
C SER A 666 9.54 -15.54 -7.12
N ARG A 667 8.55 -14.87 -6.53
CA ARG A 667 8.10 -13.49 -6.87
C ARG A 667 8.99 -12.35 -6.31
N THR A 668 10.31 -12.52 -6.21
CA THR A 668 11.20 -11.39 -5.88
C THR A 668 11.50 -10.56 -7.13
N THR A 669 11.59 -9.23 -6.98
CA THR A 669 11.73 -8.21 -8.04
C THR A 669 13.03 -8.30 -8.86
N THR A 670 13.88 -9.28 -8.57
CA THR A 670 14.93 -9.85 -9.43
C THR A 670 15.13 -11.26 -8.89
N SER A 671 14.76 -12.29 -9.65
CA SER A 671 14.97 -13.68 -9.23
C SER A 671 16.44 -13.86 -8.88
N ARG A 672 16.74 -14.07 -7.59
CA ARG A 672 18.11 -14.31 -7.13
C ARG A 672 18.51 -15.68 -7.65
N LEU A 673 19.35 -15.70 -8.68
CA LEU A 673 19.78 -16.94 -9.28
C LEU A 673 20.98 -17.49 -8.49
N ALA A 674 20.95 -18.79 -8.23
CA ALA A 674 22.11 -19.48 -7.67
C ALA A 674 23.29 -19.30 -8.62
N VAL A 675 24.45 -18.97 -8.07
CA VAL A 675 25.64 -18.62 -8.85
C VAL A 675 26.06 -19.76 -9.78
N GLY A 676 25.98 -21.01 -9.31
CA GLY A 676 26.22 -22.20 -10.14
C GLY A 676 25.29 -22.27 -11.35
N TYR A 677 23.99 -22.01 -11.16
CA TYR A 677 23.02 -21.97 -12.25
C TYR A 677 23.35 -20.88 -13.27
N VAL A 678 23.73 -19.68 -12.84
CA VAL A 678 24.08 -18.60 -13.77
C VAL A 678 25.33 -18.93 -14.56
N ARG A 679 26.35 -19.49 -13.91
CA ARG A 679 27.57 -19.94 -14.59
C ARG A 679 27.23 -20.98 -15.66
N ASP A 680 26.44 -21.98 -15.31
CA ASP A 680 26.06 -23.05 -16.22
C ASP A 680 25.11 -22.54 -17.33
N LEU A 681 24.26 -21.56 -17.03
CA LEU A 681 23.40 -20.87 -18.00
C LEU A 681 24.24 -20.09 -19.01
N ILE A 682 25.23 -19.31 -18.56
CA ILE A 682 26.12 -18.56 -19.46
C ILE A 682 27.00 -19.52 -20.27
N ALA A 683 27.49 -20.60 -19.66
CA ALA A 683 28.28 -21.62 -20.36
C ALA A 683 27.46 -22.35 -21.44
N SER A 684 26.18 -22.66 -21.16
CA SER A 684 25.28 -23.31 -22.12
C SER A 684 24.66 -22.34 -23.14
N ARG A 685 24.53 -21.06 -22.80
CA ARG A 685 23.93 -19.99 -23.63
C ARG A 685 24.78 -18.72 -23.57
N PRO A 686 25.92 -18.68 -24.28
CA PRO A 686 26.85 -17.55 -24.22
C PRO A 686 26.25 -16.23 -24.71
N HIS A 687 25.18 -16.25 -25.51
CA HIS A 687 24.47 -15.01 -25.92
C HIS A 687 23.76 -14.31 -24.75
N VAL A 688 23.38 -15.03 -23.70
CA VAL A 688 22.73 -14.46 -22.49
C VAL A 688 23.65 -13.45 -21.81
N ALA A 689 24.94 -13.74 -21.74
CA ALA A 689 25.95 -12.83 -21.22
C ALA A 689 25.98 -11.48 -21.96
N ALA A 690 25.71 -11.48 -23.27
CA ALA A 690 25.64 -10.25 -24.07
C ALA A 690 24.37 -9.42 -23.81
N HIS A 691 23.36 -9.96 -23.12
CA HIS A 691 22.11 -9.27 -22.74
C HIS A 691 22.17 -8.65 -21.35
N VAL A 692 23.01 -9.16 -20.45
CA VAL A 692 23.17 -8.61 -19.10
C VAL A 692 23.73 -7.18 -19.18
N ARG A 693 22.98 -6.22 -18.65
CA ARG A 693 23.37 -4.80 -18.58
C ARG A 693 23.47 -4.31 -17.15
N SER A 694 22.80 -4.98 -16.22
CA SER A 694 22.77 -4.64 -14.80
C SER A 694 23.00 -5.91 -13.98
N LEU A 695 23.95 -5.86 -13.06
CA LEU A 695 24.30 -6.95 -12.18
C LEU A 695 24.15 -6.51 -10.73
N ARG A 696 23.33 -7.21 -9.95
CA ARG A 696 23.24 -7.08 -8.50
C ARG A 696 23.93 -8.26 -7.83
N ILE A 697 24.84 -8.00 -6.91
CA ILE A 697 25.58 -9.00 -6.14
C ILE A 697 25.19 -8.82 -4.67
N CYS A 698 24.45 -9.78 -4.12
CA CYS A 698 24.07 -9.81 -2.71
C CYS A 698 25.13 -10.55 -1.88
N LEU A 699 25.79 -9.83 -0.99
CA LEU A 699 26.81 -10.34 -0.07
C LEU A 699 26.22 -10.62 1.31
N ALA A 700 26.39 -11.83 1.85
CA ALA A 700 25.95 -12.13 3.21
C ALA A 700 26.82 -11.42 4.28
N ALA A 701 26.18 -10.77 5.26
CA ALA A 701 26.83 -9.87 6.22
C ALA A 701 27.91 -10.48 7.11
N SER A 702 27.70 -11.68 7.63
CA SER A 702 28.74 -12.50 8.25
C SER A 702 28.07 -13.74 8.82
N PHE A 703 28.56 -14.92 8.46
CA PHE A 703 28.31 -16.10 9.29
C PHE A 703 29.18 -15.98 10.54
N ARG A 704 28.59 -16.17 11.72
CA ARG A 704 29.39 -16.56 12.88
C ARG A 704 29.99 -17.92 12.51
N PRO A 705 31.32 -18.10 12.50
CA PRO A 705 31.95 -19.35 12.09
C PRO A 705 31.75 -20.40 13.20
N SER A 706 30.50 -20.76 13.49
CA SER A 706 30.19 -21.83 14.43
C SER A 706 30.42 -23.21 13.82
N LYS A 707 30.56 -23.32 12.50
CA LYS A 707 30.87 -24.57 11.77
C LYS A 707 31.83 -24.29 10.61
N ALA A 708 32.87 -25.12 10.48
CA ALA A 708 33.84 -25.03 9.38
C ALA A 708 33.20 -25.26 8.00
N GLU A 709 32.16 -26.09 7.93
CA GLU A 709 31.44 -26.41 6.68
C GLU A 709 30.80 -25.18 6.00
N ASP A 710 30.37 -24.17 6.79
CA ASP A 710 29.73 -22.97 6.25
C ASP A 710 30.74 -22.03 5.56
N LEU A 711 32.03 -22.14 5.89
CA LEU A 711 33.09 -21.34 5.29
C LEU A 711 33.42 -21.84 3.89
N ASP A 712 33.56 -23.15 3.70
CA ASP A 712 33.89 -23.76 2.41
C ASP A 712 32.76 -23.54 1.38
N GLU A 713 31.50 -23.64 1.80
CA GLU A 713 30.35 -23.37 0.93
C GLU A 713 30.33 -21.91 0.47
N ARG A 714 30.61 -20.97 1.39
CA ARG A 714 30.74 -19.55 1.04
C ARG A 714 31.92 -19.28 0.12
N VAL A 715 33.03 -19.98 0.31
CA VAL A 715 34.20 -19.93 -0.58
C VAL A 715 33.83 -20.38 -1.98
N GLY A 716 33.12 -21.50 -2.11
CA GLY A 716 32.59 -21.98 -3.38
C GLY A 716 31.65 -20.97 -4.06
N LEU A 717 30.72 -20.37 -3.32
CA LEU A 717 29.77 -19.40 -3.87
C LEU A 717 30.44 -18.12 -4.37
N LEU A 718 31.32 -17.51 -3.56
CA LEU A 718 32.04 -16.30 -3.93
C LEU A 718 33.06 -16.55 -5.06
N ALA A 719 33.69 -17.72 -5.10
CA ALA A 719 34.50 -18.15 -6.24
C ALA A 719 33.66 -18.34 -7.50
N GLY A 720 32.42 -18.82 -7.36
CA GLY A 720 31.46 -18.88 -8.46
C GLY A 720 31.12 -17.49 -9.00
N VAL A 721 30.89 -16.51 -8.11
CA VAL A 721 30.59 -15.12 -8.54
C VAL A 721 31.80 -14.56 -9.27
N ALA A 722 33.01 -14.77 -8.72
CA ALA A 722 34.26 -14.39 -9.35
C ALA A 722 34.43 -14.95 -10.77
N ALA A 723 33.99 -16.19 -11.02
CA ALA A 723 34.03 -16.82 -12.33
C ALA A 723 32.99 -16.25 -13.32
N VAL A 724 31.86 -15.73 -12.83
CA VAL A 724 30.79 -15.18 -13.69
C VAL A 724 31.13 -13.77 -14.17
N LEU A 725 31.79 -12.95 -13.35
CA LEU A 725 31.98 -11.52 -13.68
C LEU A 725 32.74 -11.28 -15.01
N PRO A 726 33.84 -11.98 -15.33
CA PRO A 726 34.54 -11.79 -16.60
C PRO A 726 33.71 -12.18 -17.83
N LEU A 727 32.64 -12.96 -17.64
CA LEU A 727 31.78 -13.43 -18.73
C LEU A 727 30.72 -12.40 -19.13
N LEU A 728 30.63 -11.23 -18.49
CA LEU A 728 29.59 -10.23 -18.73
C LEU A 728 30.15 -9.00 -19.46
N PRO A 729 30.47 -9.07 -20.76
CA PRO A 729 31.26 -8.07 -21.48
C PRO A 729 30.58 -6.71 -21.69
N ARG A 730 29.27 -6.61 -21.40
CA ARG A 730 28.46 -5.42 -21.67
C ARG A 730 27.76 -4.86 -20.45
N LEU A 731 28.39 -5.04 -19.30
CA LEU A 731 27.83 -4.64 -18.02
C LEU A 731 27.90 -3.12 -17.88
N LYS A 732 26.73 -2.48 -17.71
CA LYS A 732 26.59 -1.02 -17.57
C LYS A 732 26.35 -0.57 -16.14
N HIS A 733 25.76 -1.43 -15.32
CA HIS A 733 25.37 -1.11 -13.95
C HIS A 733 25.78 -2.25 -13.02
N ILE A 734 26.50 -1.95 -11.94
CA ILE A 734 26.84 -2.92 -10.89
C ILE A 734 26.28 -2.44 -9.57
N ILE A 735 25.59 -3.33 -8.87
CA ILE A 735 25.05 -3.10 -7.53
C ILE A 735 25.69 -4.12 -6.59
N LEU A 736 26.48 -3.66 -5.63
CA LEU A 736 27.03 -4.48 -4.56
C LEU A 736 26.21 -4.24 -3.29
N HIS A 737 25.46 -5.23 -2.85
CA HIS A 737 24.47 -5.07 -1.80
C HIS A 737 24.78 -6.02 -0.63
N GLY A 738 24.98 -5.48 0.56
CA GLY A 738 25.03 -6.27 1.78
C GLY A 738 23.64 -6.78 2.15
N GLU A 739 23.50 -8.07 2.36
CA GLU A 739 22.21 -8.70 2.61
C GLU A 739 21.81 -8.59 4.07
N GLU A 740 20.60 -8.09 4.31
CA GLU A 740 19.99 -7.96 5.62
C GLU A 740 19.52 -9.32 6.15
N GLU A 741 20.19 -9.78 7.21
CA GLU A 741 19.73 -10.93 7.99
C GLU A 741 18.87 -10.44 9.16
N GLY A 742 17.59 -10.15 8.88
CA GLY A 742 16.58 -9.76 9.89
C GLY A 742 16.33 -8.25 9.96
N ARG A 743 15.86 -7.75 11.12
CA ARG A 743 15.47 -6.33 11.35
C ARG A 743 16.66 -5.35 11.46
N ARG A 744 17.90 -5.81 11.36
CA ARG A 744 19.09 -4.96 11.45
C ARG A 744 19.91 -5.16 10.20
N VAL A 745 20.18 -4.08 9.47
CA VAL A 745 21.17 -4.07 8.40
C VAL A 745 22.50 -4.49 9.01
N ARG A 746 22.89 -5.74 8.77
CA ARG A 746 24.21 -6.20 9.13
C ARG A 746 25.14 -5.76 8.01
N VAL A 747 26.04 -4.85 8.34
CA VAL A 747 26.98 -4.30 7.37
C VAL A 747 28.01 -5.38 6.99
N VAL A 748 28.17 -5.64 5.69
CA VAL A 748 29.14 -6.60 5.17
C VAL A 748 30.52 -5.99 5.22
N ARG A 749 31.46 -6.60 5.95
CA ARG A 749 32.87 -6.15 5.89
C ARG A 749 33.56 -6.64 4.63
N TRP A 750 33.97 -5.72 3.76
CA TRP A 750 34.76 -5.99 2.55
C TRP A 750 36.04 -6.77 2.89
N ARG A 751 36.77 -6.37 3.95
CA ARG A 751 37.98 -7.06 4.39
C ARG A 751 37.78 -8.55 4.69
N LYS A 752 36.58 -8.94 5.13
CA LYS A 752 36.22 -10.33 5.44
C LYS A 752 35.77 -11.13 4.21
N GLN A 753 35.72 -10.52 3.03
CA GLN A 753 35.44 -11.24 1.78
C GLN A 753 36.68 -11.97 1.29
N ILE A 754 36.46 -12.99 0.48
CA ILE A 754 37.52 -13.87 -0.02
C ILE A 754 38.32 -13.16 -1.08
N ASN A 755 39.65 -13.31 -1.03
CA ASN A 755 40.58 -12.62 -1.93
C ASN A 755 40.31 -12.93 -3.41
N VAL A 756 39.85 -14.15 -3.73
CA VAL A 756 39.44 -14.53 -5.10
C VAL A 756 38.27 -13.66 -5.59
N PHE A 757 37.25 -13.46 -4.78
CA PHE A 757 36.12 -12.60 -5.13
C PHE A 757 36.53 -11.13 -5.21
N LYS A 758 37.31 -10.65 -4.23
CA LYS A 758 37.86 -9.28 -4.26
C LYS A 758 38.62 -9.08 -5.56
N GLY A 759 39.61 -9.93 -5.86
CA GLY A 759 40.41 -9.87 -7.07
C GLY A 759 39.55 -9.79 -8.33
N ALA A 760 38.63 -10.74 -8.53
CA ALA A 760 37.77 -10.73 -9.71
C ALA A 760 36.85 -9.51 -9.80
N PHE A 761 36.29 -9.04 -8.68
CA PHE A 761 35.46 -7.84 -8.68
C PHE A 761 36.28 -6.59 -9.02
N LEU A 762 37.49 -6.48 -8.46
CA LEU A 762 38.43 -5.41 -8.75
C LEU A 762 38.90 -5.46 -10.21
N ASP A 763 39.18 -6.64 -10.73
CA ASP A 763 39.56 -6.86 -12.13
C ASP A 763 38.45 -6.43 -13.09
N VAL A 764 37.20 -6.67 -12.74
CA VAL A 764 36.03 -6.27 -13.55
C VAL A 764 35.86 -4.75 -13.58
N LEU A 765 36.12 -4.08 -12.46
CA LEU A 765 36.17 -2.62 -12.41
C LEU A 765 37.38 -2.05 -13.16
N ALA A 766 38.54 -2.71 -13.09
CA ALA A 766 39.79 -2.28 -13.72
C ALA A 766 39.96 -2.73 -15.18
N ALA A 767 39.14 -3.67 -15.67
CA ALA A 767 39.27 -4.24 -16.99
C ALA A 767 39.02 -3.17 -18.07
N ARG A 768 40.04 -2.90 -18.89
CA ARG A 768 40.02 -1.85 -19.94
C ARG A 768 38.85 -1.95 -20.93
N GLY A 769 38.27 -3.13 -21.12
CA GLY A 769 37.09 -3.32 -21.97
C GLY A 769 35.78 -2.93 -21.28
N LEU A 770 35.58 -3.42 -20.05
CA LEU A 770 34.34 -3.23 -19.32
C LEU A 770 34.24 -1.85 -18.66
N GLY A 771 35.36 -1.32 -18.19
CA GLY A 771 35.42 -0.03 -17.50
C GLY A 771 34.90 1.13 -18.33
N LYS A 772 34.90 1.03 -19.67
CA LYS A 772 34.29 2.03 -20.57
C LYS A 772 32.78 1.91 -20.71
N GLU A 773 32.22 0.71 -20.55
CA GLU A 773 30.76 0.50 -20.64
C GLU A 773 30.06 0.66 -19.29
N LEU A 774 30.77 0.47 -18.18
CA LEU A 774 30.25 0.58 -16.82
C LEU A 774 29.94 2.03 -16.46
N LYS A 775 28.66 2.39 -16.53
CA LYS A 775 28.13 3.73 -16.28
C LYS A 775 27.76 3.99 -14.84
N SER A 776 27.33 2.97 -14.08
CA SER A 776 26.94 3.19 -12.68
C SER A 776 27.40 2.10 -11.73
N VAL A 777 27.82 2.52 -10.54
CA VAL A 777 28.13 1.64 -9.42
C VAL A 777 27.30 2.04 -8.20
N TRP A 778 26.59 1.09 -7.62
CA TRP A 778 25.86 1.25 -6.36
C TRP A 778 26.43 0.29 -5.32
N ILE A 779 26.83 0.82 -4.17
CA ILE A 779 27.31 0.05 -3.02
C ILE A 779 26.39 0.34 -1.86
N HIS A 780 25.75 -0.69 -1.31
CA HIS A 780 24.79 -0.59 -0.21
C HIS A 780 25.17 -1.57 0.90
N GLY A 781 25.36 -1.10 2.13
CA GLY A 781 25.61 -1.95 3.30
C GLY A 781 26.95 -2.71 3.27
N VAL A 782 28.01 -2.13 2.66
CA VAL A 782 29.36 -2.73 2.59
C VAL A 782 30.39 -1.84 3.28
N GLU A 783 30.93 -2.30 4.41
CA GLU A 783 31.95 -1.64 5.22
C GLU A 783 33.37 -1.94 4.70
N GLY A 784 34.21 -0.91 4.58
CA GLY A 784 35.62 -1.01 4.22
C GLY A 784 35.89 -1.24 2.74
N PHE A 785 34.98 -0.83 1.85
CA PHE A 785 35.18 -0.94 0.40
C PHE A 785 36.32 0.01 -0.08
N PRO A 786 37.21 -0.42 -0.99
CA PRO A 786 38.33 0.38 -1.47
C PRO A 786 37.89 1.34 -2.60
N LEU A 787 37.49 2.56 -2.25
CA LEU A 787 36.99 3.56 -3.22
C LEU A 787 37.98 3.87 -4.35
N GLY A 788 39.29 3.81 -4.09
CA GLY A 788 40.33 4.04 -5.11
C GLY A 788 40.17 3.21 -6.39
N VAL A 789 39.52 2.05 -6.30
CA VAL A 789 39.26 1.15 -7.43
C VAL A 789 38.22 1.74 -8.38
N LEU A 790 37.26 2.51 -7.88
CA LEU A 790 36.28 3.21 -8.73
C LEU A 790 36.96 4.23 -9.64
N GLY A 791 38.13 4.76 -9.25
CA GLY A 791 38.94 5.64 -10.08
C GLY A 791 39.47 4.98 -11.36
N CYS A 792 39.52 3.64 -11.40
CA CYS A 792 39.94 2.87 -12.57
C CYS A 792 38.81 2.70 -13.62
N VAL A 793 37.57 3.05 -13.30
CA VAL A 793 36.40 2.87 -14.18
C VAL A 793 36.24 4.10 -15.08
N GLY A 794 36.72 4.00 -16.32
CA GLY A 794 36.77 5.15 -17.25
C GLY A 794 35.43 5.72 -17.70
N GLY A 795 34.34 4.94 -17.66
CA GLY A 795 33.00 5.35 -18.09
C GLY A 795 32.02 5.65 -16.95
N LEU A 796 32.51 5.82 -15.72
CA LEU A 796 31.67 5.93 -14.52
C LEU A 796 30.95 7.28 -14.47
N GLU A 797 29.64 7.27 -14.74
CA GLU A 797 28.77 8.45 -14.74
C GLU A 797 28.02 8.62 -13.42
N LYS A 798 27.70 7.51 -12.71
CA LYS A 798 26.89 7.55 -11.48
C LYS A 798 27.48 6.67 -10.38
N VAL A 799 27.62 7.23 -9.18
CA VAL A 799 28.04 6.52 -7.98
C VAL A 799 27.02 6.71 -6.88
N ARG A 800 26.51 5.61 -6.33
CA ARG A 800 25.60 5.62 -5.18
C ARG A 800 26.22 4.80 -4.04
N LEU A 801 26.41 5.44 -2.90
CA LEU A 801 26.97 4.84 -1.68
C LEU A 801 25.92 4.97 -0.58
N GLU A 802 25.48 3.85 -0.03
CA GLU A 802 24.44 3.81 0.98
C GLU A 802 24.81 2.92 2.15
N GLU A 803 24.52 3.36 3.37
CA GLU A 803 24.72 2.58 4.60
C GLU A 803 26.15 2.01 4.71
N CYS A 804 27.13 2.77 4.20
CA CYS A 804 28.52 2.37 4.16
C CYS A 804 29.24 2.95 5.39
N CYS A 805 29.37 2.13 6.43
CA CYS A 805 29.85 2.56 7.75
C CYS A 805 31.37 2.82 7.88
N THR A 806 32.19 2.61 6.83
CA THR A 806 33.57 3.13 6.71
C THR A 806 34.10 2.84 5.29
N PHE A 807 34.95 3.70 4.74
CA PHE A 807 35.79 3.39 3.57
C PHE A 807 37.28 3.45 3.96
N ARG A 808 38.14 2.67 3.30
CA ARG A 808 39.59 2.67 3.56
C ARG A 808 40.28 3.66 2.61
N GLY A 809 41.00 4.63 3.18
CA GLY A 809 41.68 5.70 2.44
C GLY A 809 42.97 5.29 1.72
N GLU A 810 43.64 4.21 2.14
CA GLU A 810 44.88 3.76 1.51
C GLU A 810 44.99 2.23 1.34
N PRO A 811 45.66 1.75 0.27
CA PRO A 811 45.91 0.33 0.00
C PRO A 811 46.93 -0.35 0.95
N GLY A 812 47.41 0.31 2.01
CA GLY A 812 48.37 -0.25 2.96
C GLY A 812 47.74 -1.28 3.91
N ASP A 813 47.77 -2.57 3.56
CA ASP A 813 48.50 -3.61 4.33
C ASP A 813 48.08 -5.07 4.05
N ASP A 814 46.97 -5.37 3.37
CA ASP A 814 46.44 -6.77 3.40
C ASP A 814 46.31 -7.50 2.05
N VAL A 815 46.53 -6.85 0.90
CA VAL A 815 46.57 -7.57 -0.39
C VAL A 815 47.64 -6.95 -1.29
N PRO A 816 48.83 -7.57 -1.43
CA PRO A 816 49.74 -7.20 -2.49
C PRO A 816 49.07 -7.55 -3.82
N VAL A 817 48.60 -6.54 -4.56
CA VAL A 817 48.32 -6.71 -5.99
C VAL A 817 49.68 -6.78 -6.69
N GLU A 818 50.37 -7.90 -6.49
CA GLU A 818 51.75 -8.15 -6.93
C GLU A 818 51.90 -8.19 -8.46
N GLY A 819 50.79 -8.13 -9.21
CA GLY A 819 50.76 -8.10 -10.68
C GLY A 819 50.62 -6.73 -11.35
N SER A 820 50.40 -5.63 -10.61
CA SER A 820 49.99 -4.34 -11.22
C SER A 820 51.05 -3.23 -11.21
N ARG A 821 52.26 -3.51 -10.68
CA ARG A 821 53.30 -2.48 -10.43
C ARG A 821 53.98 -1.88 -11.67
N SER A 822 53.70 -2.32 -12.90
CA SER A 822 54.37 -1.78 -14.12
C SER A 822 53.44 -1.09 -15.13
N ARG A 823 52.18 -0.77 -14.78
CA ARG A 823 51.22 -0.20 -15.75
C ARG A 823 50.55 1.11 -15.34
N ALA A 824 51.09 1.77 -14.31
CA ALA A 824 50.54 2.96 -13.66
C ALA A 824 50.84 4.27 -14.42
N GLU A 825 50.24 4.46 -15.59
CA GLU A 825 50.04 5.78 -16.20
C GLU A 825 48.64 5.92 -16.82
N SER A 826 47.67 5.10 -16.41
CA SER A 826 46.27 5.34 -16.76
C SER A 826 45.72 6.45 -15.88
N HIS A 827 45.66 7.66 -16.45
CA HIS A 827 44.94 8.82 -15.93
C HIS A 827 43.62 8.41 -15.28
N LEU A 828 43.44 8.75 -14.01
CA LEU A 828 42.21 8.55 -13.25
C LEU A 828 41.08 9.36 -13.94
N GLN A 829 40.00 8.70 -14.31
CA GLN A 829 38.91 9.24 -15.14
C GLN A 829 37.64 9.54 -14.35
N VAL A 830 37.74 9.87 -13.06
CA VAL A 830 36.58 10.32 -12.26
C VAL A 830 35.98 11.62 -12.80
N GLN A 831 36.65 12.28 -13.75
CA GLN A 831 36.10 13.42 -14.48
C GLN A 831 34.70 13.14 -15.07
N GLN A 832 34.35 11.92 -15.50
CA GLN A 832 33.03 11.66 -16.11
C GLN A 832 31.86 11.54 -15.11
N LEU A 833 32.12 11.65 -13.80
CA LEU A 833 31.10 11.50 -12.77
C LEU A 833 30.06 12.63 -12.86
N ARG A 834 28.81 12.27 -13.18
CA ARG A 834 27.67 13.19 -13.27
C ARG A 834 26.75 13.18 -12.06
N SER A 835 26.67 12.04 -11.36
CA SER A 835 25.75 11.86 -10.25
C SER A 835 26.44 11.14 -9.10
N LEU A 836 26.40 11.76 -7.92
CA LEU A 836 26.93 11.20 -6.68
C LEU A 836 25.82 11.20 -5.62
N THR A 837 25.50 10.01 -5.10
CA THR A 837 24.53 9.84 -4.00
C THR A 837 25.21 9.22 -2.80
N LEU A 838 25.12 9.86 -1.63
CA LEU A 838 25.80 9.51 -0.39
C LEU A 838 24.78 9.44 0.77
N ARG A 839 24.09 8.31 0.94
CA ARG A 839 23.10 8.17 2.03
C ARG A 839 23.67 7.38 3.19
N HIS A 840 23.52 7.89 4.41
CA HIS A 840 23.98 7.22 5.64
C HIS A 840 25.46 6.78 5.62
N CYS A 841 26.34 7.63 5.08
CA CYS A 841 27.79 7.38 4.94
C CYS A 841 28.62 8.11 6.03
N THR A 842 28.21 8.03 7.28
CA THR A 842 28.55 8.97 8.37
C THR A 842 30.03 9.05 8.78
N SER A 843 30.83 8.03 8.47
CA SER A 843 32.25 7.94 8.85
C SER A 843 33.19 7.94 7.62
N SER A 844 32.62 8.28 6.47
CA SER A 844 33.16 7.94 5.16
C SER A 844 33.40 9.16 4.26
N PHE A 845 32.84 10.32 4.62
CA PHE A 845 32.90 11.53 3.81
C PHE A 845 34.32 12.06 3.58
N GLN A 846 35.20 12.02 4.58
CA GLN A 846 36.61 12.41 4.41
C GLN A 846 37.33 11.48 3.41
N THR A 847 37.07 10.18 3.49
CA THR A 847 37.63 9.20 2.55
C THR A 847 37.08 9.36 1.14
N ILE A 848 35.78 9.67 1.00
CA ILE A 848 35.16 9.98 -0.30
C ILE A 848 35.80 11.24 -0.90
N THR A 849 35.97 12.29 -0.09
CA THR A 849 36.58 13.55 -0.53
C THR A 849 38.04 13.34 -0.96
N ALA A 850 38.81 12.58 -0.18
CA ALA A 850 40.18 12.21 -0.53
C ALA A 850 40.25 11.38 -1.82
N TRP A 851 39.31 10.44 -2.03
CA TRP A 851 39.20 9.66 -3.25
C TRP A 851 38.89 10.54 -4.48
N LEU A 852 37.93 11.46 -4.34
CA LEU A 852 37.62 12.43 -5.39
C LEU A 852 38.85 13.31 -5.69
N ALA A 853 39.61 13.71 -4.67
CA ALA A 853 40.78 14.60 -4.80
C ALA A 853 41.96 13.90 -5.47
N ALA A 854 42.27 12.68 -5.03
CA ALA A 854 43.30 11.84 -5.64
C ALA A 854 43.03 11.57 -7.13
N SER A 855 41.76 11.57 -7.53
CA SER A 855 41.37 11.38 -8.93
C SER A 855 41.54 12.63 -9.80
N SER A 856 41.69 13.81 -9.19
CA SER A 856 41.88 15.09 -9.89
C SER A 856 43.36 15.37 -10.22
N THR A 857 44.29 14.88 -9.39
CA THR A 857 45.74 15.11 -9.53
C THR A 857 46.41 14.17 -10.54
N ALA A 858 46.07 14.28 -11.81
CA ALA A 858 46.66 13.46 -12.87
C ALA A 858 47.85 14.14 -13.58
N ASN A 859 48.73 14.83 -12.85
CA ASN A 859 49.95 15.41 -13.41
C ASN A 859 51.20 14.92 -12.64
N PRO A 860 51.79 13.76 -13.02
CA PRO A 860 52.87 13.11 -12.26
C PRO A 860 54.27 13.72 -12.46
N ALA A 861 54.41 14.87 -13.13
CA ALA A 861 55.71 15.36 -13.61
C ALA A 861 56.59 16.15 -12.61
N LEU A 862 56.19 16.31 -11.33
CA LEU A 862 56.96 17.09 -10.35
C LEU A 862 57.09 16.35 -9.01
N HIS A 863 58.05 15.43 -8.94
CA HIS A 863 58.54 14.91 -7.66
C HIS A 863 59.52 15.92 -7.03
N ALA A 864 59.08 16.66 -6.01
CA ALA A 864 59.99 17.35 -5.09
C ALA A 864 59.39 17.46 -3.68
N THR A 865 60.02 16.75 -2.74
CA THR A 865 60.06 16.91 -1.27
C THR A 865 58.75 17.01 -0.45
N PRO A 866 58.62 16.24 0.65
CA PRO A 866 57.48 16.30 1.57
C PRO A 866 57.61 17.51 2.50
N SER A 867 57.23 18.68 2.02
CA SER A 867 56.83 19.79 2.89
C SER A 867 55.31 19.84 2.92
N ALA A 868 54.70 20.38 3.98
CA ALA A 868 53.25 20.46 4.19
C ALA A 868 52.55 21.30 3.10
N THR A 869 52.46 20.76 1.90
CA THR A 869 51.79 21.36 0.76
C THR A 869 50.27 21.21 0.95
N PRO A 870 49.50 22.28 0.71
CA PRO A 870 48.04 22.24 0.80
C PRO A 870 47.48 21.15 -0.11
N LEU A 871 46.41 20.50 0.34
CA LEU A 871 45.69 19.49 -0.44
C LEU A 871 45.45 20.00 -1.87
N PRO A 872 45.75 19.18 -2.90
CA PRO A 872 45.54 19.57 -4.28
C PRO A 872 44.08 19.96 -4.51
N SER A 873 43.85 21.05 -5.26
CA SER A 873 42.52 21.57 -5.55
C SER A 873 41.67 20.52 -6.25
N LEU A 874 40.62 20.06 -5.57
CA LEU A 874 39.63 19.15 -6.13
C LEU A 874 38.85 19.85 -7.26
N SER A 875 38.75 19.21 -8.43
CA SER A 875 37.92 19.69 -9.55
C SER A 875 37.02 18.56 -10.07
N LEU A 876 35.71 18.81 -10.07
CA LEU A 876 34.66 17.88 -10.52
C LEU A 876 33.79 18.57 -11.60
N PRO A 877 34.33 18.80 -12.81
CA PRO A 877 33.72 19.67 -13.82
C PRO A 877 32.46 19.11 -14.49
N HIS A 878 32.04 17.88 -14.16
CA HIS A 878 30.89 17.23 -14.76
C HIS A 878 29.85 16.74 -13.75
N LEU A 879 30.06 16.98 -12.45
CA LEU A 879 29.12 16.55 -11.42
C LEU A 879 27.88 17.46 -11.42
N THR A 880 26.79 16.98 -12.04
CA THR A 880 25.53 17.72 -12.18
C THR A 880 24.54 17.42 -11.06
N PHE A 881 24.66 16.29 -10.37
CA PHE A 881 23.75 15.88 -9.29
C PHE A 881 24.51 15.40 -8.06
N LEU A 882 24.18 15.97 -6.89
CA LEU A 882 24.69 15.54 -5.58
C LEU A 882 23.52 15.34 -4.61
N ASP A 883 23.37 14.13 -4.08
CA ASP A 883 22.43 13.79 -3.01
C ASP A 883 23.21 13.26 -1.82
N ALA A 884 23.16 13.90 -0.65
CA ALA A 884 23.92 13.48 0.52
C ALA A 884 23.13 13.60 1.82
N THR A 885 23.15 12.54 2.64
CA THR A 885 22.64 12.55 4.02
C THR A 885 23.77 12.82 5.01
N LEU A 886 23.63 13.87 5.83
CA LEU A 886 24.67 14.38 6.74
C LEU A 886 24.31 14.04 8.19
N ARG A 887 25.24 13.45 8.95
CA ARG A 887 25.00 13.06 10.35
C ARG A 887 25.97 13.70 11.33
N GLU A 888 27.22 13.89 10.94
CA GLU A 888 28.27 14.37 11.83
C GLU A 888 28.78 15.73 11.37
N SER A 889 29.32 16.53 12.31
CA SER A 889 29.88 17.86 12.00
C SER A 889 31.00 17.82 10.94
N ALA A 890 31.74 16.70 10.90
CA ALA A 890 32.80 16.45 9.92
C ALA A 890 32.28 16.18 8.49
N ASP A 891 31.05 15.68 8.35
CA ASP A 891 30.41 15.42 7.05
C ASP A 891 30.24 16.72 6.28
N TYR A 892 29.86 17.80 6.97
CA TYR A 892 29.65 19.12 6.37
C TYR A 892 30.93 19.71 5.77
N THR A 893 32.07 19.55 6.43
CA THR A 893 33.36 20.04 5.93
C THR A 893 33.76 19.31 4.64
N SER A 894 33.46 18.02 4.58
CA SER A 894 33.73 17.18 3.43
C SER A 894 32.81 17.51 2.25
N VAL A 895 31.50 17.66 2.50
CA VAL A 895 30.54 18.07 1.46
C VAL A 895 30.85 19.47 0.93
N SER A 896 31.24 20.41 1.79
CA SER A 896 31.70 21.74 1.36
C SER A 896 32.86 21.64 0.38
N SER A 897 33.81 20.73 0.62
CA SER A 897 34.93 20.49 -0.31
C SER A 897 34.47 19.93 -1.65
N ILE A 898 33.48 19.03 -1.66
CA ILE A 898 32.87 18.48 -2.89
C ILE A 898 32.14 19.58 -3.66
N LEU A 899 31.34 20.40 -2.98
CA LEU A 899 30.61 21.53 -3.57
C LEU A 899 31.56 22.56 -4.18
N ALA A 900 32.63 22.92 -3.47
CA ALA A 900 33.65 23.83 -3.98
C ALA A 900 34.27 23.32 -5.30
N ALA A 901 34.43 22.00 -5.42
CA ALA A 901 34.97 21.37 -6.62
C ALA A 901 33.99 21.22 -7.77
N SER A 902 32.69 21.11 -7.49
CA SER A 902 31.62 20.95 -8.49
C SER A 902 30.86 22.24 -8.80
N ARG A 903 31.26 23.37 -8.21
CA ARG A 903 30.51 24.65 -8.23
C ARG A 903 30.06 25.15 -9.61
N PHE A 904 30.79 24.79 -10.66
CA PHE A 904 30.48 25.22 -12.04
C PHE A 904 29.62 24.23 -12.82
N ALA A 905 29.40 23.02 -12.29
CA ALA A 905 28.76 21.91 -13.02
C ALA A 905 27.47 21.42 -12.36
N LEU A 906 27.25 21.73 -11.08
CA LEU A 906 26.13 21.22 -10.31
C LEU A 906 24.81 21.86 -10.79
N GLU A 907 23.88 21.02 -11.26
CA GLU A 907 22.52 21.41 -11.68
C GLU A 907 21.52 21.20 -10.54
N GLU A 908 21.73 20.15 -9.73
CA GLU A 908 20.82 19.71 -8.67
C GLU A 908 21.59 19.28 -7.42
N LEU A 909 21.18 19.80 -6.26
CA LEU A 909 21.76 19.52 -4.94
C LEU A 909 20.66 19.15 -3.94
N VAL A 910 20.79 17.96 -3.33
CA VAL A 910 19.92 17.48 -2.26
C VAL A 910 20.78 17.19 -1.03
N LEU A 911 20.57 17.92 0.06
CA LEU A 911 21.25 17.69 1.35
C LEU A 911 20.21 17.35 2.42
N ASP A 912 20.33 16.15 2.99
CA ASP A 912 19.39 15.59 3.97
C ASP A 912 20.05 15.52 5.36
N PRO A 913 19.69 16.40 6.32
CA PRO A 913 20.17 16.31 7.70
C PRO A 913 19.51 15.09 8.39
N ALA A 914 20.28 14.09 8.84
CA ALA A 914 19.66 13.01 9.60
C ALA A 914 19.22 13.47 11.01
N ASP A 915 18.15 12.88 11.53
CA ASP A 915 17.48 13.14 12.84
C ASP A 915 18.39 13.29 14.08
N THR A 916 19.68 12.94 14.00
CA THR A 916 20.61 12.94 15.14
C THR A 916 21.34 14.27 15.37
N VAL A 917 21.08 15.32 14.57
CA VAL A 917 21.76 16.64 14.68
C VAL A 917 20.86 17.71 15.31
N ASN A 918 20.01 17.34 16.26
CA ASN A 918 19.49 18.32 17.22
C ASN A 918 20.59 18.54 18.27
N VAL A 919 21.38 19.59 18.09
CA VAL A 919 22.35 20.04 19.09
C VAL A 919 21.56 20.70 20.21
N GLU A 920 21.39 20.00 21.32
CA GLU A 920 20.83 20.55 22.56
C GLU A 920 21.80 21.63 23.05
N TYR A 921 21.42 22.90 22.87
CA TYR A 921 22.15 24.03 23.44
C TYR A 921 21.73 24.19 24.90
N ASP A 922 22.55 23.69 25.82
CA ASP A 922 22.38 23.95 27.25
C ASP A 922 22.87 25.39 27.54
N SER A 923 22.00 26.38 27.29
CA SER A 923 22.21 27.77 27.73
C SER A 923 21.10 28.17 28.69
N THR A 924 21.42 28.21 29.99
CA THR A 924 20.49 28.37 31.10
C THR A 924 19.79 29.73 31.25
N GLU A 925 19.84 30.65 30.27
CA GLU A 925 19.30 32.02 30.48
C GLU A 925 18.56 32.72 29.30
N ASP A 926 18.21 32.06 28.19
CA ASP A 926 17.31 32.64 27.18
C ASP A 926 16.39 31.58 26.56
N PRO A 927 15.15 31.93 26.12
CA PRO A 927 14.17 30.96 25.64
C PRO A 927 14.69 30.23 24.39
N GLU A 928 14.59 28.91 24.41
CA GLU A 928 14.91 28.01 23.29
C GLU A 928 14.26 28.51 21.98
N ILE A 929 15.07 28.73 20.95
CA ILE A 929 14.62 29.14 19.61
C ILE A 929 14.99 28.04 18.62
N ASP A 930 14.02 27.22 18.23
CA ASP A 930 14.14 26.33 17.07
C ASP A 930 13.88 27.14 15.80
N VAL A 931 14.83 27.12 14.86
CA VAL A 931 14.66 27.76 13.54
C VAL A 931 14.96 26.75 12.45
N HIS A 932 14.14 26.76 11.38
CA HIS A 932 14.19 25.78 10.30
C HIS A 932 14.70 26.41 9.00
N ALA A 933 15.69 25.80 8.35
CA ALA A 933 16.21 26.27 7.06
C ALA A 933 16.52 25.09 6.12
N THR A 934 16.08 25.20 4.86
CA THR A 934 16.37 24.25 3.79
C THR A 934 17.14 24.97 2.67
N LEU A 935 18.24 24.38 2.22
CA LEU A 935 19.07 24.93 1.14
C LEU A 935 18.87 24.12 -0.15
N VAL A 936 18.19 24.71 -1.15
CA VAL A 936 18.04 24.13 -2.49
C VAL A 936 18.74 25.04 -3.50
N VAL A 937 19.80 24.55 -4.13
CA VAL A 937 20.54 25.32 -5.15
C VAL A 937 20.18 24.79 -6.54
N GLU A 938 19.43 25.57 -7.31
CA GLU A 938 19.03 25.24 -8.69
C GLU A 938 19.77 26.11 -9.70
N ASN A 939 20.26 25.50 -10.78
CA ASN A 939 20.73 26.21 -11.97
C ASN A 939 19.69 26.08 -13.09
N ILE A 940 19.29 27.19 -13.72
CA ILE A 940 18.03 27.30 -14.50
C ILE A 940 17.98 26.29 -15.66
N GLY A 941 16.99 25.37 -15.63
CA GLY A 941 16.71 24.51 -16.79
C GLY A 941 15.69 23.37 -16.63
N LYS A 942 15.30 22.95 -15.43
CA LYS A 942 14.25 21.94 -15.20
C LYS A 942 13.53 22.14 -13.86
N GLU A 943 12.24 22.43 -13.92
CA GLU A 943 11.33 22.45 -12.76
C GLU A 943 10.84 21.02 -12.52
N ASP A 944 11.35 20.34 -11.49
CA ASP A 944 10.70 19.20 -10.79
C ASP A 944 11.62 18.76 -9.64
N ALA A 945 11.50 19.40 -8.47
CA ALA A 945 12.05 18.90 -7.19
C ALA A 945 10.88 18.46 -6.28
N GLU A 946 10.95 17.24 -5.73
CA GLU A 946 10.01 16.76 -4.72
C GLU A 946 10.42 17.34 -3.34
N GLU A 947 9.52 18.12 -2.73
CA GLU A 947 9.70 18.82 -1.44
C GLU A 947 9.62 17.80 -0.28
N VAL A 948 10.70 17.64 0.49
CA VAL A 948 10.73 16.90 1.75
C VAL A 948 11.34 17.80 2.82
N VAL A 949 10.62 17.98 3.93
CA VAL A 949 10.89 19.00 4.97
C VAL A 949 11.60 18.37 6.18
N TYR A 950 12.80 18.85 6.53
CA TYR A 950 13.53 18.48 7.77
C TYR A 950 14.36 19.64 8.35
N SER A 951 14.75 19.57 9.63
CA SER A 951 15.35 20.64 10.45
C SER A 951 16.88 20.81 10.27
N VAL A 952 17.41 22.06 10.34
CA VAL A 952 18.87 22.33 10.32
C VAL A 952 19.27 23.57 11.17
N PRO A 953 20.43 23.56 11.87
CA PRO A 953 20.97 24.74 12.59
C PRO A 953 21.61 25.84 11.71
N PHE A 954 21.50 27.12 12.09
CA PHE A 954 22.04 28.28 11.34
C PHE A 954 23.56 28.32 11.13
N ASP A 955 24.35 27.88 12.13
CA ASP A 955 25.81 27.87 12.05
C ASP A 955 26.35 27.01 10.89
N TRP A 956 25.55 26.02 10.47
CA TRP A 956 25.85 25.19 9.31
C TRP A 956 25.74 25.97 8.00
N MET A 957 24.62 26.67 7.81
CA MET A 957 24.33 27.39 6.57
C MET A 957 25.39 28.47 6.31
N ARG A 958 25.85 29.16 7.37
CA ARG A 958 26.98 30.07 7.32
C ARG A 958 28.28 29.41 6.84
N LYS A 959 28.66 28.25 7.42
CA LYS A 959 29.88 27.52 7.03
C LYS A 959 29.84 27.01 5.58
N VAL A 960 28.67 26.63 5.07
CA VAL A 960 28.49 26.22 3.67
C VAL A 960 28.70 27.42 2.73
N LEU A 961 28.09 28.57 3.03
CA LEU A 961 28.24 29.80 2.26
C LEU A 961 29.68 30.35 2.33
N ASP A 962 30.27 30.38 3.52
CA ASP A 962 31.67 30.76 3.73
C ASP A 962 32.62 29.84 2.96
N GLY A 963 32.34 28.53 2.89
CA GLY A 963 33.13 27.56 2.12
C GLY A 963 33.04 27.76 0.59
N ILE A 964 31.89 28.20 0.08
CA ILE A 964 31.70 28.56 -1.34
C ILE A 964 32.55 29.79 -1.71
N HIS A 965 32.82 30.69 -0.76
CA HIS A 965 33.55 31.95 -0.97
C HIS A 965 35.03 31.97 -0.55
N SER A 966 35.41 31.22 0.48
CA SER A 966 36.72 31.32 1.16
C SER A 966 37.86 30.57 0.46
N THR A 967 38.11 30.87 -0.82
CA THR A 967 39.39 30.50 -1.47
C THR A 967 40.09 31.65 -2.20
N SER A 968 39.62 32.90 -2.06
CA SER A 968 40.42 34.06 -2.53
C SER A 968 41.44 34.53 -1.48
N GLY A 969 42.64 33.96 -1.56
CA GLY A 969 43.91 34.65 -1.27
C GLY A 969 44.35 34.83 0.19
N GLY A 970 45.17 33.89 0.67
CA GLY A 970 46.08 34.11 1.80
C GLY A 970 47.51 34.46 1.36
N SER A 971 47.86 35.75 1.52
CA SER A 971 49.19 36.34 1.76
C SER A 971 50.21 36.49 0.60
N GLY A 972 50.55 37.75 0.28
CA GLY A 972 51.90 38.11 -0.15
C GLY A 972 52.08 39.19 -1.23
N ALA A 973 51.86 40.46 -0.86
CA ALA A 973 52.55 41.66 -1.38
C ALA A 973 52.40 42.10 -2.87
N ARG A 974 52.17 43.42 -2.97
CA ARG A 974 52.34 44.38 -4.09
C ARG A 974 51.20 44.53 -5.10
N ALA A 975 50.70 45.76 -5.10
CA ALA A 975 49.76 46.36 -6.02
C ALA A 975 50.16 46.19 -7.49
N ALA A 976 49.25 45.63 -8.27
CA ALA A 976 49.10 45.92 -9.69
C ALA A 976 47.63 45.69 -10.06
N THR A 977 47.01 46.74 -10.58
CA THR A 977 45.68 46.79 -11.19
C THR A 977 45.53 45.69 -12.25
N MET A 978 44.64 44.72 -11.99
CA MET A 978 44.07 43.85 -13.04
C MET A 978 42.55 43.95 -13.00
N THR A 979 42.02 44.32 -14.17
CA THR A 979 40.60 44.37 -14.51
C THR A 979 39.91 43.04 -14.25
N ALA A 980 38.79 43.10 -13.53
CA ALA A 980 37.89 41.98 -13.29
C ALA A 980 37.35 41.43 -14.63
N SER A 981 37.65 40.17 -14.94
CA SER A 981 37.01 39.40 -16.00
C SER A 981 36.25 38.22 -15.40
N SER A 982 34.93 38.24 -15.64
CA SER A 982 33.94 37.15 -15.57
C SER A 982 33.86 36.31 -14.28
N SER A 983 33.02 36.75 -13.34
CA SER A 983 32.33 35.87 -12.38
C SER A 983 30.91 35.59 -12.89
N GLU A 984 30.78 34.79 -13.95
CA GLU A 984 29.50 34.23 -14.38
C GLU A 984 29.47 32.76 -13.95
N SER A 985 28.88 32.42 -12.79
CA SER A 985 28.48 31.02 -12.49
C SER A 985 27.75 30.84 -11.15
N LEU A 986 26.78 31.69 -10.83
CA LEU A 986 25.67 31.33 -9.95
C LEU A 986 24.60 32.40 -10.16
N GLU A 987 23.62 32.13 -11.03
CA GLU A 987 22.60 33.12 -11.41
C GLU A 987 21.50 33.27 -10.34
N ARG A 988 21.26 32.22 -9.54
CA ARG A 988 20.23 32.21 -8.50
C ARG A 988 20.59 31.21 -7.39
N LEU A 989 20.52 31.66 -6.14
CA LEU A 989 20.58 30.82 -4.95
C LEU A 989 19.24 30.97 -4.23
N THR A 990 18.48 29.89 -4.05
CA THR A 990 17.21 29.92 -3.30
C THR A 990 17.42 29.35 -1.91
N ILE A 991 17.21 30.17 -0.89
CA ILE A 991 17.27 29.72 0.51
C ILE A 991 15.85 29.79 1.07
N ASP A 992 15.24 28.65 1.43
CA ASP A 992 13.90 28.62 2.04
C ASP A 992 14.06 28.53 3.56
N ILE A 993 13.64 29.59 4.26
CA ILE A 993 13.82 29.73 5.71
C ILE A 993 12.44 29.94 6.35
N THR A 994 12.12 29.08 7.33
CA THR A 994 10.92 29.25 8.16
C THR A 994 11.33 29.88 9.48
N VAL A 995 10.83 31.09 9.76
CA VAL A 995 11.23 31.88 10.95
C VAL A 995 10.00 32.15 11.85
N PRO A 996 10.07 31.87 13.17
CA PRO A 996 9.05 32.32 14.12
C PRO A 996 9.06 33.85 14.26
N ARG A 997 7.89 34.46 14.53
CA ARG A 997 7.69 35.93 14.51
C ARG A 997 8.60 36.69 15.50
N SER A 998 9.10 36.03 16.53
CA SER A 998 9.94 36.61 17.59
C SER A 998 11.44 36.71 17.24
N ALA A 999 11.93 36.11 16.16
CA ALA A 999 13.37 35.92 15.91
C ALA A 999 13.96 36.68 14.70
N SER A 1000 13.29 37.70 14.16
CA SER A 1000 13.54 38.12 12.76
C SER A 1000 14.68 39.11 12.48
N ALA A 1001 15.29 39.80 13.45
CA ALA A 1001 16.32 40.81 13.12
C ALA A 1001 17.77 40.26 13.17
N PHE A 1002 18.14 39.55 14.24
CA PHE A 1002 19.53 39.20 14.52
C PHE A 1002 20.05 38.01 13.68
N ALA A 1003 19.20 37.01 13.43
CA ALA A 1003 19.54 35.84 12.61
C ALA A 1003 19.67 36.19 11.12
N LEU A 1004 18.79 37.07 10.62
CA LEU A 1004 18.82 37.54 9.23
C LEU A 1004 19.98 38.50 8.96
N ALA A 1005 20.35 39.37 9.91
CA ALA A 1005 21.54 40.21 9.80
C ALA A 1005 22.85 39.38 9.71
N SER A 1006 22.94 38.28 10.46
CA SER A 1006 24.09 37.36 10.41
C SER A 1006 24.16 36.57 9.09
N LEU A 1007 23.01 36.22 8.50
CA LEU A 1007 22.91 35.58 7.19
C LEU A 1007 23.28 36.55 6.06
N CYS A 1008 22.77 37.78 6.10
CA CYS A 1008 23.05 38.79 5.08
C CYS A 1008 24.51 39.22 5.08
N ALA A 1009 25.16 39.27 6.24
CA ALA A 1009 26.61 39.51 6.34
C ALA A 1009 27.46 38.42 5.65
N ALA A 1010 26.98 37.16 5.61
CA ALA A 1010 27.66 36.04 4.94
C ALA A 1010 27.39 35.98 3.42
N VAL A 1011 26.31 36.62 2.95
CA VAL A 1011 25.81 36.56 1.56
C VAL A 1011 26.36 37.69 0.66
N THR A 1012 27.10 38.65 1.24
CA THR A 1012 27.59 39.88 0.58
C THR A 1012 28.49 39.68 -0.67
N SER A 1013 28.87 38.45 -1.03
CA SER A 1013 29.72 38.11 -2.17
C SER A 1013 29.05 37.33 -3.31
N LEU A 1014 27.73 37.14 -3.29
CA LEU A 1014 26.96 36.50 -4.38
C LEU A 1014 26.34 37.54 -5.32
N GLY A 1015 26.27 37.24 -6.62
CA GLY A 1015 25.76 38.18 -7.63
C GLY A 1015 24.24 38.37 -7.61
N ARG A 1016 23.48 37.34 -7.21
CA ARG A 1016 22.04 37.40 -6.98
C ARG A 1016 21.58 36.27 -6.06
N VAL A 1017 20.95 36.59 -4.94
CA VAL A 1017 20.40 35.62 -3.97
C VAL A 1017 18.93 35.86 -3.78
N GLU A 1018 18.14 34.80 -3.86
CA GLU A 1018 16.71 34.83 -3.56
C GLU A 1018 16.47 34.13 -2.23
N ILE A 1019 16.08 34.91 -1.22
CA ILE A 1019 15.76 34.37 0.09
C ILE A 1019 14.25 34.28 0.17
N LEU A 1020 13.74 33.06 0.20
CA LEU A 1020 12.31 32.80 0.41
C LEU A 1020 12.09 32.70 1.92
N LEU A 1021 11.38 33.67 2.48
CA LEU A 1021 11.04 33.68 3.90
C LEU A 1021 9.60 33.24 4.07
N ARG A 1022 9.39 32.09 4.72
CA ARG A 1022 8.07 31.64 5.17
C ARG A 1022 7.91 32.03 6.64
N LEU A 1023 7.00 32.97 6.90
CA LEU A 1023 6.70 33.41 8.27
C LEU A 1023 5.65 32.49 8.87
N GLU A 1024 6.04 31.75 9.91
CA GLU A 1024 5.12 30.90 10.65
C GLU A 1024 4.38 31.73 11.71
N LYS A 1025 3.09 31.44 11.91
CA LYS A 1025 2.24 32.20 12.82
C LYS A 1025 2.48 31.71 14.26
N ASP A 1026 3.23 32.47 15.05
CA ASP A 1026 3.22 32.29 16.51
C ASP A 1026 1.79 32.48 17.05
N SER A 1027 1.21 31.43 17.62
CA SER A 1027 -0.02 31.53 18.40
C SER A 1027 0.31 32.04 19.80
N ASP A 1028 0.02 33.34 19.99
CA ASP A 1028 -0.10 34.10 21.25
C ASP A 1028 1.15 34.29 22.14
N VAL A 1029 1.92 35.34 21.84
CA VAL A 1029 2.63 36.13 22.87
C VAL A 1029 1.81 37.39 23.15
N GLY A 1030 1.37 37.54 24.40
CA GLY A 1030 0.45 38.58 24.84
C GLY A 1030 0.93 40.00 24.54
N ILE A 1031 0.17 40.70 23.70
CA ILE A 1031 0.27 42.15 23.56
C ILE A 1031 -0.37 42.80 24.79
N VAL A 1032 0.47 43.41 25.62
CA VAL A 1032 0.07 44.33 26.69
C VAL A 1032 -0.80 45.45 26.09
N ARG A 1033 -2.00 45.60 26.67
CA ARG A 1033 -3.04 46.60 26.33
C ARG A 1033 -2.47 47.98 25.96
N ALA A 1034 -2.73 48.41 24.72
CA ALA A 1034 -2.95 49.82 24.41
C ALA A 1034 -4.35 49.99 23.79
N LYS A 1035 -5.24 50.62 24.56
CA LYS A 1035 -6.62 50.92 24.20
C LYS A 1035 -6.62 51.99 23.10
N ARG A 1036 -7.01 51.65 21.86
CA ARG A 1036 -7.48 52.65 20.89
C ARG A 1036 -8.48 52.05 19.90
N THR A 1037 -9.62 52.73 19.80
CA THR A 1037 -10.78 52.47 18.97
C THR A 1037 -10.52 52.83 17.50
N GLY A 1038 -10.90 51.96 16.56
CA GLY A 1038 -11.05 52.33 15.14
C GLY A 1038 -10.78 51.19 14.16
N ASN A 1039 -11.70 50.99 13.23
CA ASN A 1039 -11.73 50.01 12.14
C ASN A 1039 -10.42 49.85 11.34
N GLY A 1040 -10.17 48.62 10.85
CA GLY A 1040 -9.60 48.36 9.52
C GLY A 1040 -8.16 47.80 9.45
N ASN A 1041 -8.03 46.70 8.70
CA ASN A 1041 -6.85 46.08 8.07
C ASN A 1041 -5.79 45.34 8.92
N SER A 1042 -5.71 44.02 8.68
CA SER A 1042 -4.64 43.11 9.09
C SER A 1042 -3.34 43.24 8.27
N ASP A 1043 -3.34 44.01 7.16
CA ASP A 1043 -2.19 44.14 6.24
C ASP A 1043 -0.97 44.87 6.81
N ARG A 1044 -1.12 45.68 7.88
CA ARG A 1044 -0.02 46.51 8.41
C ARG A 1044 1.06 45.73 9.17
N SER A 1045 0.84 44.46 9.49
CA SER A 1045 1.79 43.67 10.29
C SER A 1045 2.90 43.03 9.46
N LEU A 1046 2.61 42.65 8.21
CA LEU A 1046 3.61 42.17 7.24
C LEU A 1046 4.39 43.34 6.64
N GLU A 1047 3.72 44.46 6.36
CA GLU A 1047 4.36 45.72 5.98
C GLU A 1047 5.35 46.20 7.06
N ALA A 1048 5.03 46.06 8.34
CA ALA A 1048 5.94 46.41 9.44
C ALA A 1048 7.17 45.49 9.55
N VAL A 1049 7.04 44.19 9.26
CA VAL A 1049 8.19 43.25 9.24
C VAL A 1049 9.06 43.48 8.01
N ALA A 1050 8.44 43.69 6.84
CA ALA A 1050 9.16 44.05 5.62
C ALA A 1050 9.89 45.39 5.79
N MET A 1051 9.24 46.40 6.37
CA MET A 1051 9.86 47.69 6.66
C MET A 1051 10.94 47.60 7.74
N ALA A 1052 10.79 46.75 8.77
CA ALA A 1052 11.85 46.51 9.76
C ALA A 1052 13.07 45.78 9.19
N LEU A 1053 12.87 44.87 8.21
CA LEU A 1053 13.95 44.22 7.46
C LEU A 1053 14.64 45.20 6.49
N LEU A 1054 13.90 46.16 5.93
CA LEU A 1054 14.41 47.21 5.05
C LEU A 1054 15.03 48.40 5.81
N ASP A 1055 14.68 48.63 7.07
CA ASP A 1055 15.30 49.65 7.93
C ASP A 1055 16.67 49.21 8.48
N ASP A 1056 17.05 47.93 8.32
CA ASP A 1056 18.41 47.46 8.57
C ASP A 1056 19.35 47.98 7.48
N ALA A 1057 20.28 48.85 7.88
CA ALA A 1057 21.18 49.57 6.98
C ALA A 1057 22.07 48.65 6.11
N CYS A 1058 22.29 47.40 6.52
CA CYS A 1058 23.03 46.44 5.71
C CYS A 1058 22.13 45.85 4.61
N LEU A 1059 20.91 45.41 4.95
CA LEU A 1059 19.98 44.78 4.01
C LEU A 1059 19.47 45.75 2.93
N SER A 1060 19.21 47.02 3.28
CA SER A 1060 18.76 48.03 2.33
C SER A 1060 19.79 48.30 1.21
N GLU A 1061 21.08 48.35 1.54
CA GLU A 1061 22.15 48.55 0.55
C GLU A 1061 22.23 47.38 -0.47
N PHE A 1062 21.90 46.15 -0.06
CA PHE A 1062 21.92 44.97 -0.94
C PHE A 1062 20.65 44.81 -1.77
N VAL A 1063 19.50 45.18 -1.23
CA VAL A 1063 18.23 45.23 -1.97
C VAL A 1063 18.26 46.34 -3.02
N GLU A 1064 18.79 47.53 -2.70
CA GLU A 1064 18.94 48.64 -3.66
C GLU A 1064 19.89 48.33 -4.82
N ARG A 1065 20.86 47.42 -4.61
CA ARG A 1065 21.78 46.95 -5.65
C ARG A 1065 21.25 45.75 -6.46
N ASP A 1066 20.01 45.31 -6.23
CA ASP A 1066 19.37 44.11 -6.82
C ASP A 1066 20.18 42.81 -6.60
N VAL A 1067 20.97 42.77 -5.52
CA VAL A 1067 21.85 41.64 -5.16
C VAL A 1067 21.08 40.60 -4.34
N VAL A 1068 20.12 41.03 -3.52
CA VAL A 1068 19.26 40.16 -2.71
C VAL A 1068 17.80 40.46 -3.02
N ARG A 1069 17.06 39.44 -3.48
CA ARG A 1069 15.60 39.48 -3.57
C ARG A 1069 15.03 38.68 -2.39
N VAL A 1070 14.36 39.37 -1.49
CA VAL A 1070 13.62 38.73 -0.40
C VAL A 1070 12.18 38.56 -0.86
N VAL A 1071 11.70 37.32 -0.94
CA VAL A 1071 10.30 37.00 -1.26
C VAL A 1071 9.65 36.53 0.03
N ILE A 1072 8.66 37.28 0.52
CA ILE A 1072 7.97 36.94 1.77
C ILE A 1072 6.68 36.24 1.40
N ARG A 1073 6.62 34.93 1.65
CA ARG A 1073 5.40 34.16 1.47
C ARG A 1073 4.65 34.07 2.78
N GLY A 1074 3.50 34.75 2.84
CA GLY A 1074 2.52 34.48 3.89
C GLY A 1074 1.90 33.11 3.66
N GLY A 1075 1.48 32.43 4.74
CA GLY A 1075 0.69 31.20 4.62
C GLY A 1075 -0.57 31.39 3.76
N SER A 1076 -1.26 30.31 3.44
CA SER A 1076 -2.29 30.13 2.38
C SER A 1076 -3.45 31.14 2.23
N GLU A 1077 -3.49 32.22 3.01
CA GLU A 1077 -4.47 33.31 2.92
C GLU A 1077 -3.85 34.68 2.53
N TRP A 1078 -2.56 34.76 2.22
CA TRP A 1078 -1.87 36.02 1.87
C TRP A 1078 -1.37 35.95 0.41
N GLU A 1079 -1.46 37.05 -0.33
CA GLU A 1079 -0.79 37.18 -1.64
C GLU A 1079 0.74 37.15 -1.43
N ASP A 1080 1.51 36.66 -2.41
CA ASP A 1080 2.99 36.70 -2.40
C ASP A 1080 3.43 38.18 -2.44
N TRP A 1081 4.31 38.63 -1.52
CA TRP A 1081 4.86 40.01 -1.47
C TRP A 1081 6.34 40.06 -1.86
#